data_AF-A0A8J2L6I4-F1
#
_entry.id   AF-A0A8J2L6I4-F1
#
_cell.length_a   1.000
_cell.length_b   1.000
_cell.length_c   1.000
_cell.angle_alpha   90.00
_cell.angle_beta   90.00
_cell.angle_gamma   90.00
#
_symmetry.space_group_name_H-M   'P 1'
#
loop_
_entity.id
_entity.type
_entity.pdbx_description
1 polymer ?
#
loop_
_entity_poly.entity_id
_entity_poly.type
_entity_poly.pdbx_seq_one_letter_code
_entity_poly.pdbx_strand_id
1 'polypeptide(L)'
;MELNLSRVDYLHVGSSFPNCLKILPTYSEDGAQQKAAIANRDGIFQVVSWKKIEPMHHCKINLSTPIAAIHLGGAVAKDKIFIACGNLVKGYTKKGKLFLSFDTNLAETIKCMYVTGGHLLVCGKNVYSQFEDCQDAGFYVSDDEINFITALPVEKAKILVPILACKDRTLRILHRAKLNYIINLEGIPSFVVPIFGDGGESGNDVIFATTSGTFGLATIGKNDGYIKWTVETELNAGITCMDFFDLSSDGNKELIVGFDDGTVQVYALDRDSYQTMLPRMLFTYSCNESVTGIQGGIFGHEGFEEIVVVTYSGWVIGLTTETTDKKIRVDDGSFSISDDTRQKLVKLKGEIEELTARVAQERDKYQAAAQNNSGGLSAIPFFSVNDKMVLNKEDASYLLTLEVESPIDTILIQSDVPVDLLDVEKNSAVVSFSHCDPESGNFLLVTFRCQANTTRIEVRLRTIEGQHGSIQAYITPRIQPKCCQVRSFEIKPLSLHVRCHSYDPNRPYNTLTLSGPFSVTEMHSWLTNCIPEMPERAPSSGEASLTFVSSFLDTLLNCHYSKGEANFKSDNISTISILKDCLTKEALKKKMRLDMEFEFNEESVLHTLQLIRPKLDGFLALSKQVALIDALKEIQAHDPEVEHVLSSEYKYILANAEKLRATHKRQPSYLDRLYGMITDLYIDKYKYNGINVKSRVPQLMEVLDRQDFELLVDFFQAPAHMPRDY
;
A
#
# COMPACT_ATOMS: atom_id res chain seq x y z
N MET A 1 -23.62 14.21 -14.24
CA MET A 1 -24.42 14.01 -13.02
C MET A 1 -23.46 13.87 -11.85
N GLU A 2 -23.69 14.59 -10.75
CA GLU A 2 -22.99 14.38 -9.48
C GLU A 2 -23.71 13.26 -8.73
N LEU A 3 -22.99 12.24 -8.31
CA LEU A 3 -23.54 11.12 -7.56
C LEU A 3 -23.52 11.45 -6.07
N ASN A 4 -24.66 11.37 -5.40
CA ASN A 4 -24.77 11.60 -3.97
C ASN A 4 -25.21 10.31 -3.27
N LEU A 5 -24.36 9.80 -2.38
CA LEU A 5 -24.63 8.60 -1.60
C LEU A 5 -24.67 8.93 -0.10
N SER A 6 -25.65 8.38 0.60
CA SER A 6 -25.81 8.57 2.05
C SER A 6 -25.29 7.34 2.80
N ARG A 7 -24.53 7.57 3.89
CA ARG A 7 -24.03 6.46 4.72
C ARG A 7 -25.11 5.87 5.61
N VAL A 8 -25.17 4.55 5.65
CA VAL A 8 -25.98 3.74 6.57
C VAL A 8 -25.09 2.69 7.23
N ASP A 9 -25.12 2.59 8.56
CA ASP A 9 -24.39 1.54 9.28
C ASP A 9 -25.31 0.33 9.54
N TYR A 10 -24.87 -0.86 9.09
CA TYR A 10 -25.66 -2.09 9.19
C TYR A 10 -25.27 -2.93 10.41
N LEU A 11 -24.13 -3.61 10.35
CA LEU A 11 -23.68 -4.52 11.41
C LEU A 11 -22.17 -4.53 11.56
N HIS A 12 -21.70 -5.07 12.68
CA HIS A 12 -20.28 -5.27 12.97
C HIS A 12 -19.94 -6.77 12.98
N VAL A 13 -18.92 -7.17 12.22
CA VAL A 13 -18.62 -8.58 11.91
C VAL A 13 -17.25 -9.06 12.40
N GLY A 14 -16.48 -8.22 13.08
CA GLY A 14 -15.10 -8.52 13.48
C GLY A 14 -14.10 -8.35 12.33
N SER A 15 -12.81 -8.39 12.67
CA SER A 15 -11.77 -7.98 11.72
C SER A 15 -11.68 -8.89 10.50
N SER A 16 -11.37 -8.31 9.33
CA SER A 16 -11.52 -9.00 8.04
C SER A 16 -10.24 -9.01 7.20
N PHE A 17 -10.16 -9.97 6.28
CA PHE A 17 -9.15 -9.97 5.21
C PHE A 17 -9.66 -9.21 3.98
N PRO A 18 -8.77 -8.79 3.07
CA PRO A 18 -9.19 -8.24 1.78
C PRO A 18 -10.12 -9.19 1.01
N ASN A 19 -11.04 -8.62 0.22
CA ASN A 19 -12.07 -9.32 -0.55
C ASN A 19 -12.97 -10.25 0.29
N CYS A 20 -13.36 -9.81 1.50
CA CYS A 20 -14.17 -10.58 2.45
C CYS A 20 -15.69 -10.55 2.22
N LEU A 21 -16.16 -9.80 1.22
CA LEU A 21 -17.58 -9.52 0.95
C LEU A 21 -17.98 -10.03 -0.43
N LYS A 22 -19.15 -10.68 -0.51
CA LYS A 22 -19.87 -10.93 -1.76
C LYS A 22 -21.36 -10.67 -1.62
N ILE A 23 -21.95 -9.98 -2.59
CA ILE A 23 -23.40 -9.81 -2.69
C ILE A 23 -23.97 -10.95 -3.52
N LEU A 24 -24.93 -11.68 -2.95
CA LEU A 24 -25.57 -12.82 -3.59
C LEU A 24 -26.60 -12.33 -4.61
N PRO A 25 -26.57 -12.85 -5.85
CA PRO A 25 -27.56 -12.48 -6.85
C PRO A 25 -28.95 -12.91 -6.43
N THR A 26 -29.93 -12.06 -6.72
CA THR A 26 -31.36 -12.32 -6.56
C THR A 26 -31.95 -12.76 -7.90
N TYR A 27 -32.86 -13.74 -7.85
CA TYR A 27 -33.62 -14.22 -9.03
C TYR A 27 -35.07 -13.71 -9.02
N SER A 28 -35.36 -12.76 -8.14
CA SER A 28 -36.63 -12.06 -8.01
C SER A 28 -36.66 -10.84 -8.95
N GLU A 29 -37.73 -10.06 -8.88
CA GLU A 29 -37.90 -8.81 -9.64
C GLU A 29 -36.68 -7.87 -9.52
N ASP A 30 -36.44 -7.10 -10.58
CA ASP A 30 -35.42 -6.04 -10.58
C ASP A 30 -35.68 -5.08 -9.41
N GLY A 31 -34.63 -4.72 -8.68
CA GLY A 31 -34.74 -3.87 -7.49
C GLY A 31 -34.94 -4.63 -6.16
N ALA A 32 -35.05 -5.97 -6.18
CA ALA A 32 -35.24 -6.75 -4.97
C ALA A 32 -34.00 -6.78 -4.06
N GLN A 33 -34.24 -6.82 -2.75
CA GLN A 33 -33.19 -6.86 -1.74
C GLN A 33 -32.36 -8.15 -1.83
N GLN A 34 -31.05 -7.95 -1.89
CA GLN A 34 -30.01 -8.97 -1.95
C GLN A 34 -29.49 -9.34 -0.57
N LYS A 35 -28.64 -10.37 -0.53
CA LYS A 35 -28.02 -10.87 0.69
C LYS A 35 -26.51 -10.71 0.62
N ALA A 36 -25.90 -10.35 1.72
CA ALA A 36 -24.44 -10.27 1.82
C ALA A 36 -23.88 -11.56 2.45
N ALA A 37 -22.87 -12.12 1.81
CA ALA A 37 -22.03 -13.19 2.34
C ALA A 37 -20.72 -12.56 2.82
N ILE A 38 -20.43 -12.70 4.11
CA ILE A 38 -19.32 -12.01 4.78
C ILE A 38 -18.51 -13.02 5.58
N ALA A 39 -17.18 -12.89 5.50
CA ALA A 39 -16.22 -13.73 6.21
C ALA A 39 -15.21 -12.88 6.99
N ASN A 40 -14.70 -13.41 8.11
CA ASN A 40 -13.79 -12.66 8.97
C ASN A 40 -12.56 -13.50 9.40
N ARG A 41 -11.64 -12.85 10.13
CA ARG A 41 -10.39 -13.43 10.65
C ARG A 41 -10.61 -14.42 11.79
N ASP A 42 -11.72 -14.31 12.52
CA ASP A 42 -12.09 -15.26 13.58
C ASP A 42 -12.64 -16.59 13.04
N GLY A 43 -12.77 -16.72 11.72
CA GLY A 43 -13.34 -17.90 11.08
C GLY A 43 -14.86 -17.93 11.10
N ILE A 44 -15.51 -16.79 11.29
CA ILE A 44 -16.95 -16.63 11.21
C ILE A 44 -17.33 -16.32 9.76
N PHE A 45 -18.17 -17.18 9.19
CA PHE A 45 -18.84 -16.97 7.92
C PHE A 45 -20.32 -16.75 8.16
N GLN A 46 -20.91 -15.71 7.56
CA GLN A 46 -22.34 -15.46 7.70
C GLN A 46 -22.98 -14.94 6.41
N VAL A 47 -24.24 -15.31 6.22
CA VAL A 47 -25.10 -14.77 5.17
C VAL A 47 -26.20 -13.98 5.85
N VAL A 48 -26.27 -12.69 5.55
CA VAL A 48 -27.20 -11.75 6.17
C VAL A 48 -28.02 -11.02 5.12
N SER A 49 -29.24 -10.64 5.48
CA SER A 49 -30.01 -9.60 4.79
C SER A 49 -30.42 -8.54 5.79
N TRP A 50 -30.75 -7.36 5.33
CA TRP A 50 -31.23 -6.30 6.21
C TRP A 50 -32.75 -6.31 6.28
N LYS A 51 -33.39 -6.16 7.45
CA LYS A 51 -34.84 -5.96 7.49
C LYS A 51 -35.21 -4.97 8.56
N LYS A 52 -35.84 -3.85 8.15
CA LYS A 52 -36.11 -2.70 9.01
C LYS A 52 -34.82 -2.12 9.59
N ILE A 53 -34.51 -2.44 10.85
CA ILE A 53 -33.38 -1.92 11.61
C ILE A 53 -32.45 -2.99 12.18
N GLU A 54 -32.69 -4.27 11.86
CA GLU A 54 -31.91 -5.38 12.39
C GLU A 54 -31.39 -6.30 11.27
N PRO A 55 -30.20 -6.89 11.46
CA PRO A 55 -29.68 -7.90 10.55
C PRO A 55 -30.46 -9.21 10.71
N MET A 56 -30.93 -9.76 9.59
CA MET A 56 -31.50 -11.09 9.54
C MET A 56 -30.44 -12.10 9.09
N HIS A 57 -29.98 -12.92 10.02
CA HIS A 57 -29.01 -13.97 9.73
C HIS A 57 -29.69 -15.18 9.09
N HIS A 58 -29.31 -15.50 7.85
CA HIS A 58 -29.73 -16.72 7.15
C HIS A 58 -28.85 -17.91 7.54
N CYS A 59 -27.55 -17.65 7.76
CA CYS A 59 -26.66 -18.59 8.42
C CYS A 59 -25.50 -17.84 9.10
N LYS A 60 -24.96 -18.43 10.17
CA LYS A 60 -23.73 -18.00 10.83
C LYS A 60 -22.97 -19.25 11.28
N ILE A 61 -21.79 -19.44 10.71
CA ILE A 61 -20.97 -20.65 10.86
C ILE A 61 -19.64 -20.23 11.44
N ASN A 62 -19.21 -20.87 12.53
CA ASN A 62 -17.90 -20.67 13.13
C ASN A 62 -17.00 -21.87 12.76
N LEU A 63 -15.90 -21.58 12.06
CA LEU A 63 -14.92 -22.55 11.60
C LEU A 63 -13.64 -22.55 12.45
N SER A 64 -13.52 -21.59 13.37
CA SER A 64 -12.38 -21.40 14.28
C SER A 64 -11.03 -21.26 13.58
N THR A 65 -11.03 -21.11 12.25
CA THR A 65 -9.86 -20.93 11.39
C THR A 65 -10.12 -19.70 10.53
N PRO A 66 -9.16 -18.77 10.42
CA PRO A 66 -9.34 -17.56 9.64
C PRO A 66 -9.77 -17.85 8.19
N ILE A 67 -10.71 -17.07 7.66
CA ILE A 67 -11.20 -17.22 6.29
C ILE A 67 -10.46 -16.21 5.40
N ALA A 68 -9.51 -16.68 4.61
CA ALA A 68 -8.63 -15.82 3.81
C ALA A 68 -9.28 -15.28 2.54
N ALA A 69 -10.22 -16.03 1.95
CA ALA A 69 -10.88 -15.63 0.71
C ALA A 69 -12.33 -16.15 0.64
N ILE A 70 -13.19 -15.38 -0.03
CA ILE A 70 -14.56 -15.74 -0.40
C ILE A 70 -14.81 -15.45 -1.87
N HIS A 71 -15.46 -16.36 -2.58
CA HIS A 71 -15.84 -16.19 -3.97
C HIS A 71 -17.19 -16.83 -4.27
N LEU A 72 -17.93 -16.27 -5.23
CA LEU A 72 -19.16 -16.86 -5.73
C LEU A 72 -18.89 -17.73 -6.95
N GLY A 73 -19.59 -18.85 -7.06
CA GLY A 73 -19.54 -19.74 -8.23
C GLY A 73 -20.88 -20.39 -8.51
N GLY A 74 -20.93 -21.22 -9.55
CA GLY A 74 -22.14 -21.93 -9.99
C GLY A 74 -22.30 -21.92 -11.51
N ALA A 75 -22.85 -23.00 -12.06
CA ALA A 75 -22.89 -23.25 -13.51
C ALA A 75 -23.94 -22.39 -14.26
N VAL A 76 -25.11 -22.18 -13.67
CA VAL A 76 -26.20 -21.37 -14.26
C VAL A 76 -26.31 -20.01 -13.57
N ALA A 77 -25.99 -20.00 -12.29
CA ALA A 77 -26.37 -18.96 -11.36
C ALA A 77 -25.25 -18.89 -10.30
N LYS A 78 -24.56 -17.74 -10.17
CA LYS A 78 -23.40 -17.58 -9.29
C LYS A 78 -23.82 -17.44 -7.80
N ASP A 79 -24.55 -18.44 -7.27
CA ASP A 79 -25.10 -18.43 -5.90
C ASP A 79 -24.48 -19.44 -4.92
N LYS A 80 -23.44 -20.16 -5.36
CA LYS A 80 -22.64 -21.02 -4.48
C LYS A 80 -21.51 -20.21 -3.90
N ILE A 81 -21.33 -20.32 -2.58
CA ILE A 81 -20.36 -19.54 -1.83
C ILE A 81 -19.18 -20.46 -1.53
N PHE A 82 -18.01 -20.13 -2.03
CA PHE A 82 -16.77 -20.83 -1.73
C PHE A 82 -15.97 -19.98 -0.76
N ILE A 83 -15.44 -20.60 0.28
CA ILE A 83 -14.54 -19.96 1.24
C ILE A 83 -13.26 -20.78 1.38
N ALA A 84 -12.14 -20.09 1.57
CA ALA A 84 -10.84 -20.69 1.85
C ALA A 84 -10.46 -20.52 3.32
N CYS A 85 -10.20 -21.64 4.01
CA CYS A 85 -9.81 -21.66 5.43
C CYS A 85 -8.57 -22.54 5.58
N GLY A 86 -7.40 -21.93 5.82
CA GLY A 86 -6.13 -22.66 5.77
C GLY A 86 -5.90 -23.25 4.38
N ASN A 87 -5.87 -24.58 4.29
CA ASN A 87 -5.65 -25.31 3.02
C ASN A 87 -6.95 -25.93 2.47
N LEU A 88 -8.08 -25.70 3.14
CA LEU A 88 -9.38 -26.26 2.78
C LEU A 88 -10.21 -25.23 2.03
N VAL A 89 -10.87 -25.69 0.96
CA VAL A 89 -11.93 -24.94 0.29
C VAL A 89 -13.28 -25.55 0.66
N LYS A 90 -14.16 -24.76 1.27
CA LYS A 90 -15.51 -25.18 1.66
C LYS A 90 -16.56 -24.46 0.81
N GLY A 91 -17.51 -25.22 0.27
CA GLY A 91 -18.62 -24.71 -0.53
C GLY A 91 -19.93 -24.77 0.24
N TYR A 92 -20.63 -23.63 0.32
CA TYR A 92 -21.92 -23.47 0.97
C TYR A 92 -22.99 -22.97 0.00
N THR A 93 -24.20 -23.46 0.19
CA THR A 93 -25.38 -22.87 -0.45
C THR A 93 -25.74 -21.53 0.19
N LYS A 94 -26.54 -20.70 -0.48
CA LYS A 94 -27.11 -19.45 0.08
C LYS A 94 -27.89 -19.61 1.40
N LYS A 95 -28.24 -20.84 1.79
CA LYS A 95 -28.90 -21.18 3.07
C LYS A 95 -27.92 -21.70 4.13
N GLY A 96 -26.61 -21.69 3.86
CA GLY A 96 -25.57 -22.18 4.77
C GLY A 96 -25.38 -23.70 4.81
N LYS A 97 -26.05 -24.48 3.94
CA LYS A 97 -25.79 -25.92 3.83
C LYS A 97 -24.45 -26.16 3.13
N LEU A 98 -23.52 -26.85 3.80
CA LEU A 98 -22.26 -27.34 3.23
C LEU A 98 -22.55 -28.37 2.13
N PHE A 99 -21.93 -28.21 0.96
CA PHE A 99 -22.03 -29.16 -0.15
C PHE A 99 -20.67 -29.59 -0.70
N LEU A 100 -19.60 -28.86 -0.38
CA LEU A 100 -18.22 -29.19 -0.77
C LEU A 100 -17.28 -28.95 0.41
N SER A 101 -16.37 -29.88 0.65
CA SER A 101 -15.21 -29.68 1.51
C SER A 101 -14.02 -30.34 0.82
N PHE A 102 -13.14 -29.52 0.24
CA PHE A 102 -12.03 -29.97 -0.57
C PHE A 102 -10.70 -29.62 0.13
N ASP A 103 -9.84 -30.61 0.29
CA ASP A 103 -8.47 -30.42 0.75
C ASP A 103 -7.56 -30.27 -0.47
N THR A 104 -6.96 -29.08 -0.58
CA THR A 104 -6.06 -28.77 -1.69
C THR A 104 -4.69 -29.43 -1.55
N ASN A 105 -4.37 -30.00 -0.37
CA ASN A 105 -3.06 -30.56 -0.03
C ASN A 105 -1.88 -29.59 -0.26
N LEU A 106 -2.14 -28.27 -0.27
CA LEU A 106 -1.09 -27.27 -0.38
C LEU A 106 -0.21 -27.27 0.87
N ALA A 107 1.09 -27.02 0.68
CA ALA A 107 2.02 -26.84 1.81
C ALA A 107 1.81 -25.49 2.53
N GLU A 108 1.28 -24.49 1.82
CA GLU A 108 1.03 -23.15 2.31
C GLU A 108 -0.48 -22.89 2.40
N THR A 109 -0.89 -21.99 3.31
CA THR A 109 -2.28 -21.55 3.42
C THR A 109 -2.72 -20.78 2.20
N ILE A 110 -3.95 -21.01 1.75
CA ILE A 110 -4.57 -20.28 0.65
C ILE A 110 -4.70 -18.81 1.05
N LYS A 111 -4.15 -17.91 0.23
CA LYS A 111 -4.26 -16.45 0.39
C LYS A 111 -5.36 -15.86 -0.49
N CYS A 112 -5.46 -16.30 -1.73
CA CYS A 112 -6.48 -15.84 -2.67
C CYS A 112 -7.03 -17.00 -3.50
N MET A 113 -8.26 -16.82 -3.97
CA MET A 113 -9.03 -17.85 -4.68
C MET A 113 -9.94 -17.22 -5.72
N TYR A 114 -10.07 -17.90 -6.86
CA TYR A 114 -11.01 -17.55 -7.92
C TYR A 114 -11.75 -18.81 -8.39
N VAL A 115 -13.06 -18.71 -8.59
CA VAL A 115 -13.91 -19.85 -8.99
C VAL A 115 -14.66 -19.49 -10.26
N THR A 116 -14.54 -20.34 -11.29
CA THR A 116 -15.27 -20.19 -12.56
C THR A 116 -15.61 -21.54 -13.16
N GLY A 117 -16.90 -21.79 -13.43
CA GLY A 117 -17.37 -23.11 -13.88
C GLY A 117 -16.95 -24.23 -12.93
N GLY A 118 -16.35 -25.29 -13.47
CA GLY A 118 -15.73 -26.38 -12.70
C GLY A 118 -14.27 -26.09 -12.28
N HIS A 119 -13.71 -24.93 -12.64
CA HIS A 119 -12.34 -24.56 -12.31
C HIS A 119 -12.26 -23.84 -10.96
N LEU A 120 -11.38 -24.34 -10.11
CA LEU A 120 -10.98 -23.75 -8.84
C LEU A 120 -9.51 -23.33 -8.94
N LEU A 121 -9.27 -22.04 -8.82
CA LEU A 121 -7.94 -21.43 -8.83
C LEU A 121 -7.60 -20.99 -7.42
N VAL A 122 -6.49 -21.47 -6.87
CA VAL A 122 -6.04 -21.10 -5.52
C VAL A 122 -4.57 -20.70 -5.56
N CYS A 123 -4.22 -19.71 -4.76
CA CYS A 123 -2.84 -19.29 -4.59
C CYS A 123 -2.45 -19.29 -3.11
N GLY A 124 -1.29 -19.85 -2.81
CA GLY A 124 -0.56 -19.64 -1.56
C GLY A 124 0.24 -18.34 -1.62
N LYS A 125 1.47 -18.34 -1.08
CA LYS A 125 2.37 -17.19 -1.17
C LYS A 125 3.01 -17.07 -2.55
N ASN A 126 3.56 -18.15 -3.08
CA ASN A 126 4.24 -18.18 -4.39
C ASN A 126 3.66 -19.24 -5.34
N VAL A 127 2.85 -20.15 -4.82
CA VAL A 127 2.32 -21.29 -5.58
C VAL A 127 0.90 -20.99 -6.03
N TYR A 128 0.68 -21.07 -7.34
CA TYR A 128 -0.63 -21.15 -7.97
C TYR A 128 -0.97 -22.61 -8.23
N SER A 129 -2.19 -23.03 -7.92
CA SER A 129 -2.70 -24.37 -8.24
C SER A 129 -4.07 -24.28 -8.90
N GLN A 130 -4.25 -25.08 -9.94
CA GLN A 130 -5.46 -25.18 -10.73
C GLN A 130 -6.10 -26.54 -10.50
N PHE A 131 -7.37 -26.53 -10.11
CA PHE A 131 -8.18 -27.73 -10.00
C PHE A 131 -9.36 -27.66 -10.96
N GLU A 132 -9.74 -28.79 -11.54
CA GLU A 132 -10.95 -28.97 -12.35
C GLU A 132 -11.79 -30.07 -11.70
N ASP A 133 -12.98 -29.73 -11.24
CA ASP A 133 -13.87 -30.64 -10.50
C ASP A 133 -13.17 -31.36 -9.33
N CYS A 134 -12.37 -30.59 -8.57
CA CYS A 134 -11.57 -31.05 -7.44
C CYS A 134 -10.45 -32.05 -7.80
N GLN A 135 -10.08 -32.16 -9.08
CA GLN A 135 -8.91 -32.91 -9.55
C GLN A 135 -7.79 -31.93 -9.91
N ASP A 136 -6.55 -32.28 -9.59
CA ASP A 136 -5.38 -31.47 -9.92
C ASP A 136 -5.21 -31.38 -11.44
N ALA A 137 -5.22 -30.16 -11.97
CA ALA A 137 -5.02 -29.86 -13.39
C ALA A 137 -3.65 -29.23 -13.68
N GLY A 138 -2.90 -28.84 -12.64
CA GLY A 138 -1.56 -28.26 -12.76
C GLY A 138 -1.27 -27.17 -11.74
N PHE A 139 0.01 -26.80 -11.65
CA PHE A 139 0.48 -25.75 -10.77
C PHE A 139 1.56 -24.90 -11.44
N TYR A 140 1.76 -23.70 -10.90
CA TYR A 140 2.83 -22.77 -11.29
C TYR A 140 3.47 -22.21 -10.03
N VAL A 141 4.80 -22.09 -10.04
CA VAL A 141 5.56 -21.45 -8.95
C VAL A 141 6.07 -20.11 -9.48
N SER A 142 5.56 -19.03 -8.89
CA SER A 142 6.01 -17.67 -9.16
C SER A 142 7.32 -17.40 -8.44
N ASP A 143 8.22 -16.64 -9.09
CA ASP A 143 9.48 -16.21 -8.48
C ASP A 143 9.27 -15.15 -7.40
N ASP A 144 8.11 -14.49 -7.39
CA ASP A 144 7.71 -13.50 -6.41
C ASP A 144 6.31 -13.78 -5.84
N GLU A 145 5.95 -13.08 -4.77
CA GLU A 145 4.70 -13.29 -4.04
C GLU A 145 3.48 -12.96 -4.92
N ILE A 146 2.44 -13.78 -4.82
CA ILE A 146 1.16 -13.60 -5.52
C ILE A 146 0.23 -12.83 -4.59
N ASN A 147 -0.15 -11.62 -5.01
CA ASN A 147 -1.07 -10.76 -4.25
C ASN A 147 -2.53 -11.09 -4.56
N PHE A 148 -2.85 -11.38 -5.83
CA PHE A 148 -4.21 -11.61 -6.28
C PHE A 148 -4.28 -12.54 -7.49
N ILE A 149 -5.42 -13.22 -7.64
CA ILE A 149 -5.73 -14.09 -8.78
C ILE A 149 -7.10 -13.72 -9.35
N THR A 150 -7.18 -13.64 -10.68
CA THR A 150 -8.43 -13.60 -11.43
C THR A 150 -8.28 -14.43 -12.71
N ALA A 151 -9.34 -14.51 -13.50
CA ALA A 151 -9.27 -15.08 -14.84
C ALA A 151 -10.13 -14.28 -15.82
N LEU A 152 -9.79 -14.36 -17.10
CA LEU A 152 -10.68 -13.85 -18.14
C LEU A 152 -12.03 -14.62 -18.10
N PRO A 153 -13.15 -13.95 -18.39
CA PRO A 153 -14.47 -14.59 -18.45
C PRO A 153 -14.48 -15.71 -19.48
N VAL A 154 -14.56 -16.95 -19.01
CA VAL A 154 -14.45 -18.16 -19.84
C VAL A 154 -15.56 -18.19 -20.91
N GLU A 155 -16.72 -17.63 -20.61
CA GLU A 155 -17.87 -17.58 -21.52
C GLU A 155 -17.57 -16.77 -22.79
N LYS A 156 -16.78 -15.69 -22.68
CA LYS A 156 -16.38 -14.86 -23.83
C LYS A 156 -15.01 -15.25 -24.38
N ALA A 157 -14.04 -15.48 -23.51
CA ALA A 157 -12.68 -15.84 -23.88
C ALA A 157 -12.59 -17.25 -24.48
N LYS A 158 -13.57 -18.14 -24.20
CA LYS A 158 -13.64 -19.55 -24.63
C LYS A 158 -12.53 -20.46 -24.12
N ILE A 159 -11.55 -19.89 -23.43
CA ILE A 159 -10.42 -20.57 -22.80
C ILE A 159 -10.21 -20.00 -21.40
N LEU A 160 -9.74 -20.84 -20.49
CA LEU A 160 -9.33 -20.40 -19.16
C LEU A 160 -7.97 -19.68 -19.27
N VAL A 161 -7.95 -18.40 -18.95
CA VAL A 161 -6.74 -17.57 -18.89
C VAL A 161 -6.62 -16.96 -17.50
N PRO A 162 -5.91 -17.64 -16.58
CA PRO A 162 -5.59 -17.10 -15.26
C PRO A 162 -4.62 -15.92 -15.34
N ILE A 163 -4.82 -14.93 -14.47
CA ILE A 163 -4.01 -13.72 -14.38
C ILE A 163 -3.55 -13.58 -12.93
N LEU A 164 -2.24 -13.69 -12.70
CA LEU A 164 -1.63 -13.48 -11.39
C LEU A 164 -1.11 -12.04 -11.27
N ALA A 165 -1.51 -11.35 -10.21
CA ALA A 165 -0.90 -10.10 -9.78
C ALA A 165 0.25 -10.41 -8.83
N CYS A 166 1.49 -10.11 -9.25
CA CYS A 166 2.69 -10.47 -8.51
C CYS A 166 3.41 -9.24 -7.93
N LYS A 167 4.05 -9.43 -6.78
CA LYS A 167 4.71 -8.38 -6.00
C LYS A 167 5.90 -7.72 -6.72
N ASP A 168 6.46 -8.37 -7.73
CA ASP A 168 7.51 -7.86 -8.62
C ASP A 168 7.02 -6.85 -9.67
N ARG A 169 5.83 -6.25 -9.47
CA ARG A 169 5.22 -5.28 -10.40
C ARG A 169 4.87 -5.91 -11.74
N THR A 170 4.35 -7.13 -11.72
CA THR A 170 3.98 -7.84 -12.94
C THR A 170 2.59 -8.44 -12.88
N LEU A 171 1.93 -8.50 -14.05
CA LEU A 171 0.83 -9.42 -14.31
C LEU A 171 1.36 -10.62 -15.07
N ARG A 172 1.27 -11.81 -14.48
CA ARG A 172 1.70 -13.07 -15.12
C ARG A 172 0.47 -13.75 -15.73
N ILE A 173 0.45 -13.86 -17.05
CA ILE A 173 -0.66 -14.46 -17.80
C ILE A 173 -0.38 -15.94 -17.98
N LEU A 174 -1.26 -16.80 -17.47
CA LEU A 174 -1.09 -18.25 -17.54
C LEU A 174 -1.99 -18.86 -18.61
N HIS A 175 -1.56 -19.99 -19.14
CA HIS A 175 -2.37 -20.88 -19.95
C HIS A 175 -1.99 -22.33 -19.64
N ARG A 176 -2.98 -23.16 -19.26
CA ARG A 176 -2.78 -24.56 -18.82
C ARG A 176 -1.72 -24.68 -17.71
N ALA A 177 -1.87 -23.87 -16.66
CA ALA A 177 -0.95 -23.77 -15.53
C ALA A 177 0.52 -23.48 -15.89
N LYS A 178 0.81 -22.91 -17.07
CA LYS A 178 2.14 -22.47 -17.48
C LYS A 178 2.13 -20.98 -17.78
N LEU A 179 3.26 -20.33 -17.47
CA LEU A 179 3.47 -18.92 -17.85
C LEU A 179 3.45 -18.79 -19.37
N ASN A 180 2.58 -17.92 -19.88
CA ASN A 180 2.49 -17.58 -21.30
C ASN A 180 3.35 -16.34 -21.58
N TYR A 181 3.05 -15.22 -20.92
CA TYR A 181 3.83 -13.99 -21.00
C TYR A 181 3.59 -13.11 -19.76
N ILE A 182 4.35 -12.02 -19.64
CA ILE A 182 4.34 -11.09 -18.51
C ILE A 182 4.02 -9.68 -19.00
N ILE A 183 3.17 -8.96 -18.28
CA ILE A 183 2.96 -7.51 -18.46
C ILE A 183 3.63 -6.80 -17.28
N ASN A 184 4.59 -5.92 -17.58
CA ASN A 184 5.28 -5.11 -16.57
C ASN A 184 4.43 -3.89 -16.20
N LEU A 185 4.32 -3.60 -14.91
CA LEU A 185 3.62 -2.45 -14.36
C LEU A 185 4.63 -1.52 -13.64
N GLU A 186 4.24 -0.26 -13.44
CA GLU A 186 5.04 0.68 -12.65
C GLU A 186 4.88 0.46 -11.14
N GLY A 187 3.69 0.05 -10.70
CA GLY A 187 3.36 -0.22 -9.29
C GLY A 187 3.12 -1.71 -9.00
N ILE A 188 3.15 -2.07 -7.72
CA ILE A 188 2.87 -3.45 -7.29
C ILE A 188 1.36 -3.71 -7.42
N PRO A 189 0.90 -4.64 -8.27
CA PRO A 189 -0.53 -4.91 -8.43
C PRO A 189 -1.11 -5.58 -7.18
N SER A 190 -2.22 -5.03 -6.69
CA SER A 190 -2.96 -5.49 -5.50
C SER A 190 -4.27 -6.17 -5.86
N PHE A 191 -4.90 -5.78 -6.98
CA PHE A 191 -6.20 -6.31 -7.39
C PHE A 191 -6.36 -6.25 -8.91
N VAL A 192 -7.08 -7.21 -9.50
CA VAL A 192 -7.36 -7.25 -10.94
C VAL A 192 -8.79 -7.75 -11.18
N VAL A 193 -9.56 -7.05 -11.99
CA VAL A 193 -10.95 -7.42 -12.30
C VAL A 193 -11.24 -7.27 -13.80
N PRO A 194 -12.00 -8.19 -14.43
CA PRO A 194 -12.48 -7.98 -15.80
C PRO A 194 -13.30 -6.70 -15.89
N ILE A 195 -13.07 -5.89 -16.92
CA ILE A 195 -13.82 -4.64 -17.09
C ILE A 195 -15.33 -4.92 -17.18
N PHE A 196 -16.16 -4.11 -16.53
CA PHE A 196 -17.62 -4.28 -16.39
C PHE A 196 -18.08 -5.63 -15.77
N GLY A 197 -17.13 -6.40 -15.21
CA GLY A 197 -17.34 -7.76 -14.72
C GLY A 197 -17.43 -8.84 -15.81
N ASP A 198 -17.32 -8.46 -17.09
CA ASP A 198 -17.50 -9.35 -18.24
C ASP A 198 -16.37 -9.27 -19.27
N GLY A 199 -15.30 -8.53 -18.97
CA GLY A 199 -14.10 -8.41 -19.79
C GLY A 199 -14.27 -7.52 -21.03
N GLY A 200 -15.34 -6.72 -21.09
CA GLY A 200 -15.62 -5.82 -22.20
C GLY A 200 -16.14 -6.56 -23.44
N GLU A 201 -16.07 -5.92 -24.61
CA GLU A 201 -16.62 -6.48 -25.85
C GLU A 201 -15.99 -7.82 -26.22
N SER A 202 -14.65 -7.89 -26.16
CA SER A 202 -13.84 -9.05 -26.53
C SER A 202 -13.58 -10.03 -25.37
N GLY A 203 -13.99 -9.71 -24.14
CA GLY A 203 -13.80 -10.56 -22.97
C GLY A 203 -12.35 -10.67 -22.49
N ASN A 204 -11.46 -9.77 -22.92
CA ASN A 204 -10.02 -9.85 -22.68
C ASN A 204 -9.43 -8.58 -22.06
N ASP A 205 -10.28 -7.62 -21.67
CA ASP A 205 -9.86 -6.40 -21.01
C ASP A 205 -10.04 -6.50 -19.49
N VAL A 206 -9.02 -6.04 -18.75
CA VAL A 206 -9.01 -6.05 -17.28
C VAL A 206 -8.58 -4.70 -16.72
N ILE A 207 -9.18 -4.32 -15.60
CA ILE A 207 -8.67 -3.24 -14.76
C ILE A 207 -7.73 -3.85 -13.73
N PHE A 208 -6.49 -3.37 -13.71
CA PHE A 208 -5.54 -3.65 -12.63
C PHE A 208 -5.47 -2.45 -11.69
N ALA A 209 -5.19 -2.71 -10.42
CA ALA A 209 -4.93 -1.69 -9.41
C ALA A 209 -3.67 -2.02 -8.62
N THR A 210 -3.01 -1.00 -8.10
CA THR A 210 -1.73 -1.10 -7.41
C THR A 210 -1.79 -0.66 -5.95
N THR A 211 -0.80 -1.08 -5.17
CA THR A 211 -0.60 -0.65 -3.79
C THR A 211 -0.19 0.81 -3.64
N SER A 212 0.11 1.50 -4.75
CA SER A 212 0.46 2.93 -4.81
C SER A 212 -0.75 3.83 -5.08
N GLY A 213 -1.95 3.28 -5.27
CA GLY A 213 -3.14 4.08 -5.58
C GLY A 213 -3.32 4.36 -7.08
N THR A 214 -2.64 3.60 -7.93
CA THR A 214 -2.78 3.67 -9.39
C THR A 214 -3.69 2.54 -9.87
N PHE A 215 -4.55 2.79 -10.84
CA PHE A 215 -5.25 1.73 -11.56
C PHE A 215 -5.22 1.98 -13.07
N GLY A 216 -5.40 0.95 -13.87
CA GLY A 216 -5.27 1.08 -15.32
C GLY A 216 -5.96 -0.05 -16.07
N LEU A 217 -6.15 0.17 -17.36
CA LEU A 217 -6.71 -0.81 -18.28
C LEU A 217 -5.60 -1.56 -18.99
N ALA A 218 -5.62 -2.88 -18.91
CA ALA A 218 -4.76 -3.75 -19.68
C ALA A 218 -5.59 -4.65 -20.60
N THR A 219 -5.14 -4.81 -21.84
CA THR A 219 -5.70 -5.77 -22.80
C THR A 219 -4.84 -7.01 -22.83
N ILE A 220 -5.48 -8.17 -22.59
CA ILE A 220 -4.82 -9.47 -22.56
C ILE A 220 -4.98 -10.11 -23.95
N GLY A 221 -3.92 -10.10 -24.75
CA GLY A 221 -3.88 -10.78 -26.03
C GLY A 221 -3.55 -12.27 -25.90
N LYS A 222 -3.39 -12.95 -27.04
CA LYS A 222 -3.07 -14.37 -27.06
C LYS A 222 -1.60 -14.65 -26.70
N ASN A 223 -0.69 -13.81 -27.17
CA ASN A 223 0.75 -13.99 -27.03
C ASN A 223 1.44 -12.80 -26.34
N ASP A 224 0.73 -11.68 -26.19
CA ASP A 224 1.24 -10.46 -25.59
C ASP A 224 0.07 -9.64 -25.04
N GLY A 225 0.35 -8.67 -24.18
CA GLY A 225 -0.65 -7.76 -23.61
C GLY A 225 -0.04 -6.39 -23.36
N TYR A 226 -0.88 -5.37 -23.38
CA TYR A 226 -0.44 -3.98 -23.28
C TYR A 226 -1.38 -3.17 -22.39
N ILE A 227 -0.80 -2.16 -21.75
CA ILE A 227 -1.51 -1.17 -20.95
C ILE A 227 -2.06 -0.12 -21.91
N LYS A 228 -3.37 0.14 -21.84
CA LYS A 228 -4.03 1.18 -22.66
C LYS A 228 -3.92 2.55 -22.00
N TRP A 229 -4.18 2.60 -20.70
CA TRP A 229 -4.09 3.82 -19.91
C TRP A 229 -3.92 3.49 -18.43
N THR A 230 -3.42 4.46 -17.68
CA THR A 230 -3.32 4.45 -16.22
C THR A 230 -3.91 5.74 -15.66
N VAL A 231 -4.48 5.63 -14.46
CA VAL A 231 -4.98 6.73 -13.64
C VAL A 231 -4.24 6.67 -12.32
N GLU A 232 -3.50 7.73 -12.03
CA GLU A 232 -2.90 7.97 -10.72
C GLU A 232 -3.87 8.81 -9.89
N THR A 233 -4.21 8.33 -8.70
CA THR A 233 -5.11 9.08 -7.81
C THR A 233 -4.32 10.08 -6.99
N GLU A 234 -4.98 11.15 -6.55
CA GLU A 234 -4.36 12.13 -5.64
C GLU A 234 -4.16 11.59 -4.21
N LEU A 235 -4.51 10.32 -3.97
CA LEU A 235 -4.44 9.65 -2.69
C LEU A 235 -3.09 8.96 -2.51
N ASN A 236 -2.47 9.13 -1.35
CA ASN A 236 -1.29 8.35 -0.95
C ASN A 236 -1.72 7.02 -0.29
N ALA A 237 -2.62 6.28 -0.94
CA ALA A 237 -3.27 5.09 -0.39
C ALA A 237 -3.33 3.97 -1.43
N GLY A 238 -3.13 2.71 -1.00
CA GLY A 238 -3.19 1.56 -1.88
C GLY A 238 -4.63 1.12 -2.14
N ILE A 239 -4.92 0.68 -3.36
CA ILE A 239 -6.23 0.12 -3.70
C ILE A 239 -6.30 -1.33 -3.19
N THR A 240 -7.37 -1.68 -2.47
CA THR A 240 -7.53 -3.01 -1.85
C THR A 240 -8.56 -3.87 -2.55
N CYS A 241 -9.58 -3.25 -3.16
CA CYS A 241 -10.67 -3.96 -3.81
C CYS A 241 -11.39 -3.06 -4.83
N MET A 242 -11.99 -3.69 -5.83
CA MET A 242 -12.77 -3.02 -6.88
C MET A 242 -14.00 -3.85 -7.25
N ASP A 243 -15.04 -3.16 -7.72
CA ASP A 243 -16.23 -3.79 -8.28
C ASP A 243 -16.85 -2.94 -9.39
N PHE A 244 -17.68 -3.56 -10.22
CA PHE A 244 -18.47 -2.86 -11.24
C PHE A 244 -19.96 -3.04 -10.97
N PHE A 245 -20.67 -1.94 -10.80
CA PHE A 245 -22.11 -1.94 -10.54
C PHE A 245 -22.76 -0.70 -11.14
N ASP A 246 -24.00 -0.84 -11.60
CA ASP A 246 -24.80 0.25 -12.13
C ASP A 246 -25.53 0.92 -10.96
N LEU A 247 -24.95 2.02 -10.47
CA LEU A 247 -25.50 2.81 -9.36
C LEU A 247 -26.56 3.81 -9.82
N SER A 248 -26.60 4.11 -11.12
CA SER A 248 -27.51 5.10 -11.70
C SER A 248 -28.76 4.48 -12.32
N SER A 249 -28.80 3.15 -12.43
CA SER A 249 -29.85 2.37 -13.09
C SER A 249 -30.03 2.78 -14.57
N ASP A 250 -28.94 3.22 -15.23
CA ASP A 250 -28.94 3.66 -16.63
C ASP A 250 -28.44 2.57 -17.61
N GLY A 251 -28.05 1.41 -17.08
CA GLY A 251 -27.50 0.27 -17.81
C GLY A 251 -25.98 0.29 -17.95
N ASN A 252 -25.30 1.39 -17.56
CA ASN A 252 -23.85 1.50 -17.52
C ASN A 252 -23.35 1.23 -16.10
N LYS A 253 -22.30 0.41 -15.99
CA LYS A 253 -21.69 0.12 -14.69
C LYS A 253 -20.58 1.10 -14.38
N GLU A 254 -20.65 1.75 -13.24
CA GLU A 254 -19.54 2.49 -12.67
C GLU A 254 -18.50 1.55 -12.06
N LEU A 255 -17.24 2.02 -12.06
CA LEU A 255 -16.15 1.39 -11.32
C LEU A 255 -16.15 1.92 -9.88
N ILE A 256 -16.29 1.02 -8.93
CA ILE A 256 -16.22 1.30 -7.51
C ILE A 256 -14.84 0.85 -6.99
N VAL A 257 -14.13 1.72 -6.28
CA VAL A 257 -12.76 1.49 -5.82
C VAL A 257 -12.66 1.74 -4.31
N GLY A 258 -12.13 0.77 -3.56
CA GLY A 258 -11.85 0.89 -2.13
C GLY A 258 -10.34 0.96 -1.84
N PHE A 259 -9.96 1.81 -0.89
CA PHE A 259 -8.56 2.10 -0.52
C PHE A 259 -8.22 1.66 0.92
N ASP A 260 -6.92 1.47 1.18
CA ASP A 260 -6.36 1.12 2.50
C ASP A 260 -6.26 2.29 3.49
N ASP A 261 -6.67 3.50 3.09
CA ASP A 261 -6.88 4.63 4.01
C ASP A 261 -8.36 4.83 4.39
N GLY A 262 -9.24 3.97 3.86
CA GLY A 262 -10.67 4.03 4.08
C GLY A 262 -11.44 4.84 3.06
N THR A 263 -10.76 5.42 2.06
CA THR A 263 -11.44 6.12 0.98
C THR A 263 -12.18 5.11 0.07
N VAL A 264 -13.35 5.53 -0.39
CA VAL A 264 -14.15 4.86 -1.43
C VAL A 264 -14.36 5.88 -2.55
N GLN A 265 -14.02 5.51 -3.78
CA GLN A 265 -14.23 6.36 -4.96
C GLN A 265 -15.08 5.64 -5.99
N VAL A 266 -15.86 6.41 -6.74
CA VAL A 266 -16.68 5.91 -7.86
C VAL A 266 -16.27 6.64 -9.13
N TYR A 267 -16.09 5.88 -10.21
CA TYR A 267 -15.68 6.40 -11.51
C TYR A 267 -16.68 6.02 -12.60
N ALA A 268 -17.05 6.99 -13.43
CA ALA A 268 -17.75 6.76 -14.68
C ALA A 268 -16.78 6.26 -15.75
N LEU A 269 -17.20 5.22 -16.47
CA LEU A 269 -16.56 4.75 -17.69
C LEU A 269 -17.63 4.65 -18.78
N ASP A 270 -17.36 5.25 -19.93
CA ASP A 270 -18.21 5.10 -21.11
C ASP A 270 -17.95 3.75 -21.78
N ARG A 271 -18.99 2.92 -21.91
CA ARG A 271 -18.89 1.56 -22.43
C ARG A 271 -18.43 1.49 -23.88
N ASP A 272 -18.68 2.53 -24.68
CA ASP A 272 -18.32 2.54 -26.10
C ASP A 272 -16.89 3.09 -26.32
N SER A 273 -16.35 3.85 -25.35
CA SER A 273 -15.06 4.56 -25.50
C SER A 273 -14.05 4.30 -24.37
N TYR A 274 -14.32 3.36 -23.46
CA TYR A 274 -13.48 3.05 -22.28
C TYR A 274 -12.02 2.71 -22.60
N GLN A 275 -11.72 2.28 -23.82
CA GLN A 275 -10.37 1.94 -24.25
C GLN A 275 -9.50 3.18 -24.51
N THR A 276 -10.13 4.33 -24.79
CA THR A 276 -9.45 5.56 -25.21
C THR A 276 -9.71 6.75 -24.28
N MET A 277 -10.81 6.75 -23.52
CA MET A 277 -11.10 7.79 -22.53
C MET A 277 -10.70 7.34 -21.12
N LEU A 278 -10.14 8.29 -20.36
CA LEU A 278 -9.86 8.10 -18.95
C LEU A 278 -11.17 8.12 -18.13
N PRO A 279 -11.27 7.27 -17.09
CA PRO A 279 -12.39 7.29 -16.14
C PRO A 279 -12.54 8.65 -15.46
N ARG A 280 -13.79 9.07 -15.21
CA ARG A 280 -14.10 10.33 -14.53
C ARG A 280 -14.63 10.07 -13.13
N MET A 281 -13.97 10.62 -12.10
CA MET A 281 -14.41 10.48 -10.72
C MET A 281 -15.78 11.17 -10.51
N LEU A 282 -16.72 10.46 -9.90
CA LEU A 282 -18.08 10.90 -9.62
C LEU A 282 -18.33 11.19 -8.14
N PHE A 283 -17.70 10.42 -7.26
CA PHE A 283 -17.96 10.43 -5.82
C PHE A 283 -16.73 9.99 -5.03
N THR A 284 -16.59 10.53 -3.82
CA THR A 284 -15.56 10.14 -2.85
C THR A 284 -16.11 10.17 -1.43
N TYR A 285 -15.76 9.18 -0.60
CA TYR A 285 -16.16 9.08 0.80
C TYR A 285 -15.06 8.44 1.65
N SER A 286 -14.85 8.90 2.89
CA SER A 286 -13.85 8.33 3.80
C SER A 286 -14.51 7.58 4.98
N CYS A 287 -14.14 6.31 5.13
CA CYS A 287 -14.58 5.45 6.23
C CYS A 287 -13.66 5.52 7.47
N ASN A 288 -12.48 6.14 7.35
CA ASN A 288 -11.43 6.26 8.38
C ASN A 288 -10.78 4.93 8.84
N GLU A 289 -11.06 3.83 8.15
CA GLU A 289 -10.48 2.50 8.36
C GLU A 289 -10.28 1.83 6.99
N SER A 290 -9.25 0.99 6.84
CA SER A 290 -8.97 0.33 5.56
C SER A 290 -10.21 -0.39 5.02
N VAL A 291 -10.55 -0.17 3.75
CA VAL A 291 -11.61 -0.92 3.09
C VAL A 291 -11.08 -2.32 2.78
N THR A 292 -11.76 -3.36 3.29
CA THR A 292 -11.38 -4.76 3.05
C THR A 292 -12.37 -5.48 2.15
N GLY A 293 -13.56 -4.95 1.93
CA GLY A 293 -14.53 -5.49 0.98
C GLY A 293 -15.40 -4.40 0.39
N ILE A 294 -15.65 -4.47 -0.92
CA ILE A 294 -16.54 -3.55 -1.62
C ILE A 294 -17.33 -4.29 -2.70
N GLN A 295 -18.63 -4.06 -2.74
CA GLN A 295 -19.53 -4.58 -3.76
C GLN A 295 -20.68 -3.60 -3.97
N GLY A 296 -21.11 -3.41 -5.21
CA GLY A 296 -22.39 -2.76 -5.49
C GLY A 296 -23.56 -3.75 -5.39
N GLY A 297 -24.74 -3.25 -5.02
CA GLY A 297 -25.93 -4.07 -4.89
C GLY A 297 -27.10 -3.32 -4.28
N ILE A 298 -28.11 -4.08 -3.86
CA ILE A 298 -29.29 -3.57 -3.15
C ILE A 298 -29.43 -4.37 -1.86
N PHE A 299 -28.83 -3.94 -0.75
CA PHE A 299 -28.81 -4.74 0.49
C PHE A 299 -29.70 -4.14 1.61
N GLY A 300 -29.80 -2.81 1.71
CA GLY A 300 -30.57 -2.08 2.71
C GLY A 300 -32.06 -2.03 2.43
N HIS A 301 -32.49 -1.18 1.50
CA HIS A 301 -33.88 -0.99 1.11
C HIS A 301 -34.08 -1.40 -0.35
N GLU A 302 -35.22 -2.03 -0.65
CA GLU A 302 -35.59 -2.43 -2.01
C GLU A 302 -35.73 -1.20 -2.91
N GLY A 303 -35.25 -1.33 -4.15
CA GLY A 303 -35.30 -0.26 -5.16
C GLY A 303 -34.29 0.87 -4.98
N PHE A 304 -33.33 0.75 -4.05
CA PHE A 304 -32.23 1.70 -3.87
C PHE A 304 -30.89 1.01 -4.00
N GLU A 305 -30.16 1.38 -5.04
CA GLU A 305 -28.77 1.00 -5.27
C GLU A 305 -27.88 1.49 -4.14
N GLU A 306 -26.88 0.69 -3.79
CA GLU A 306 -25.89 1.08 -2.82
C GLU A 306 -24.55 0.38 -3.04
N ILE A 307 -23.53 0.97 -2.44
CA ILE A 307 -22.22 0.36 -2.27
C ILE A 307 -22.16 -0.22 -0.86
N VAL A 308 -22.01 -1.54 -0.75
CA VAL A 308 -21.77 -2.21 0.52
C VAL A 308 -20.26 -2.30 0.74
N VAL A 309 -19.81 -1.74 1.86
CA VAL A 309 -18.41 -1.64 2.24
C VAL A 309 -18.18 -2.38 3.56
N VAL A 310 -17.11 -3.17 3.62
CA VAL A 310 -16.60 -3.76 4.87
C VAL A 310 -15.27 -3.10 5.20
N THR A 311 -15.12 -2.61 6.43
CA THR A 311 -13.85 -2.05 6.92
C THR A 311 -13.01 -3.11 7.64
N TYR A 312 -11.74 -2.77 7.90
CA TYR A 312 -10.80 -3.64 8.59
C TYR A 312 -11.30 -4.15 9.94
N SER A 313 -11.87 -3.29 10.80
CA SER A 313 -12.40 -3.70 12.10
C SER A 313 -13.68 -4.55 11.99
N GLY A 314 -14.33 -4.52 10.82
CA GLY A 314 -15.52 -5.31 10.52
C GLY A 314 -16.82 -4.49 10.49
N TRP A 315 -16.77 -3.17 10.35
CA TRP A 315 -17.99 -2.40 10.08
C TRP A 315 -18.51 -2.70 8.69
N VAL A 316 -19.78 -3.10 8.60
CA VAL A 316 -20.52 -3.24 7.35
C VAL A 316 -21.37 -1.98 7.19
N ILE A 317 -21.05 -1.18 6.20
CA ILE A 317 -21.73 0.09 5.90
C ILE A 317 -22.29 0.05 4.47
N GLY A 318 -23.37 0.78 4.24
CA GLY A 318 -23.93 1.08 2.93
C GLY A 318 -23.72 2.53 2.57
N LEU A 319 -23.39 2.81 1.31
CA LEU A 319 -23.46 4.13 0.70
C LEU A 319 -24.60 4.08 -0.33
N THR A 320 -25.80 4.51 0.06
CA THR A 320 -27.05 4.30 -0.69
C THR A 320 -27.50 5.55 -1.44
N THR A 321 -28.20 5.34 -2.56
CA THR A 321 -28.91 6.39 -3.32
C THR A 321 -30.16 6.90 -2.60
N GLU A 322 -30.63 6.23 -1.53
CA GLU A 322 -31.75 6.72 -0.73
C GLU A 322 -31.39 8.02 0.01
N THR A 323 -32.25 9.03 -0.12
CA THR A 323 -32.14 10.28 0.65
C THR A 323 -32.50 10.06 2.12
N THR A 324 -31.52 10.14 3.01
CA THR A 324 -31.72 9.90 4.45
C THR A 324 -32.42 11.04 5.20
N ASP A 325 -32.66 12.19 4.55
CA ASP A 325 -33.34 13.37 5.12
C ASP A 325 -34.74 13.08 5.66
N LYS A 326 -35.36 11.98 5.23
CA LYS A 326 -36.67 11.52 5.73
C LYS A 326 -36.65 11.12 7.22
N LYS A 327 -35.48 10.96 7.86
CA LYS A 327 -35.34 10.49 9.26
C LYS A 327 -35.27 11.60 10.32
N ILE A 328 -35.13 12.87 9.91
CA ILE A 328 -35.10 14.04 10.80
C ILE A 328 -36.12 15.06 10.30
N ARG A 329 -37.28 15.16 10.96
CA ARG A 329 -38.24 16.24 10.68
C ARG A 329 -38.04 17.37 11.67
N VAL A 330 -37.86 18.58 11.14
CA VAL A 330 -37.85 19.82 11.91
C VAL A 330 -39.24 20.43 11.77
N ASP A 331 -40.13 20.06 12.69
CA ASP A 331 -41.40 20.77 12.88
C ASP A 331 -41.29 21.59 14.18
N ASP A 332 -41.58 22.89 14.09
CA ASP A 332 -41.68 23.85 15.21
C ASP A 332 -40.53 23.82 16.24
N GLY A 333 -39.28 23.89 15.76
CA GLY A 333 -38.11 24.05 16.64
C GLY A 333 -37.80 22.83 17.53
N SER A 334 -38.47 21.70 17.31
CA SER A 334 -38.20 20.43 18.01
C SER A 334 -37.56 19.40 17.07
N PHE A 335 -36.41 18.84 17.48
CA PHE A 335 -35.77 17.76 16.75
C PHE A 335 -36.56 16.46 16.96
N SER A 336 -37.29 16.00 15.94
CA SER A 336 -37.96 14.70 15.97
C SER A 336 -37.08 13.64 15.31
N ILE A 337 -36.53 12.76 16.15
CA ILE A 337 -35.81 11.54 15.74
C ILE A 337 -36.86 10.48 15.42
N SER A 338 -36.71 9.74 14.31
CA SER A 338 -37.60 8.62 13.97
C SER A 338 -37.77 7.63 15.14
N ASP A 339 -38.95 7.05 15.31
CA ASP A 339 -39.24 6.11 16.41
C ASP A 339 -38.31 4.89 16.38
N ASP A 340 -37.92 4.44 15.19
CA ASP A 340 -36.96 3.35 15.00
C ASP A 340 -35.57 3.68 15.58
N THR A 341 -35.06 4.89 15.35
CA THR A 341 -33.78 5.35 15.91
C THR A 341 -33.88 5.47 17.44
N ARG A 342 -35.01 5.91 17.98
CA ARG A 342 -35.25 5.97 19.44
C ARG A 342 -35.23 4.57 20.06
N GLN A 343 -35.90 3.60 19.44
CA GLN A 343 -35.91 2.20 19.91
C GLN A 343 -34.49 1.60 19.89
N LYS A 344 -33.72 1.82 18.81
CA LYS A 344 -32.32 1.38 18.71
C LYS A 344 -31.47 1.97 19.83
N LEU A 345 -31.65 3.25 20.15
CA LEU A 345 -30.90 3.93 21.21
C LEU A 345 -31.23 3.38 22.61
N VAL A 346 -32.50 3.09 22.90
CA VAL A 346 -32.91 2.46 24.17
C VAL A 346 -32.32 1.06 24.31
N LYS A 347 -32.35 0.25 23.24
CA LYS A 347 -31.77 -1.10 23.22
C LYS A 347 -30.26 -1.06 23.49
N LEU A 348 -29.53 -0.18 22.79
CA LEU A 348 -28.08 -0.01 22.98
C LEU A 348 -27.72 0.43 24.40
N LYS A 349 -28.52 1.30 25.03
CA LYS A 349 -28.30 1.69 26.43
C LYS A 349 -28.43 0.50 27.38
N GLY A 350 -29.46 -0.32 27.21
CA GLY A 350 -29.63 -1.54 28.01
C GLY A 350 -28.49 -2.54 27.82
N GLU A 351 -28.06 -2.77 26.57
CA GLU A 351 -26.92 -3.64 26.26
C GLU A 351 -25.61 -3.12 26.89
N ILE A 352 -25.36 -1.80 26.85
CA ILE A 352 -24.19 -1.19 27.48
C ILE A 352 -24.20 -1.39 29.00
N GLU A 353 -25.35 -1.19 29.65
CA GLU A 353 -25.50 -1.37 31.10
C GLU A 353 -25.22 -2.82 31.52
N GLU A 354 -25.81 -3.79 30.80
CA GLU A 354 -25.59 -5.22 31.06
C GLU A 354 -24.12 -5.63 30.86
N LEU A 355 -23.52 -5.23 29.73
CA LEU A 355 -22.12 -5.55 29.42
C LEU A 355 -21.17 -4.89 30.42
N THR A 356 -21.45 -3.66 30.85
CA THR A 356 -20.64 -2.95 31.85
C THR A 356 -20.65 -3.70 33.18
N ALA A 357 -21.82 -4.12 33.65
CA ALA A 357 -21.94 -4.90 34.88
C ALA A 357 -21.20 -6.24 34.81
N ARG A 358 -21.35 -6.97 33.68
CA ARG A 358 -20.68 -8.25 33.46
C ARG A 358 -19.15 -8.11 33.40
N VAL A 359 -18.65 -7.09 32.70
CA VAL A 359 -17.20 -6.81 32.61
C VAL A 359 -16.64 -6.42 33.97
N ALA A 360 -17.36 -5.63 34.77
CA ALA A 360 -16.93 -5.29 36.13
C ALA A 360 -16.80 -6.56 37.01
N GLN A 361 -17.80 -7.44 36.97
CA GLN A 361 -17.77 -8.69 37.73
C GLN A 361 -16.59 -9.60 37.31
N GLU A 362 -16.33 -9.76 36.02
CA GLU A 362 -15.20 -10.57 35.54
C GLU A 362 -13.83 -9.92 35.84
N ARG A 363 -13.75 -8.59 35.87
CA ARG A 363 -12.54 -7.87 36.31
C ARG A 363 -12.23 -8.12 37.78
N ASP A 364 -13.23 -8.06 38.65
CA ASP A 364 -13.04 -8.34 40.08
C ASP A 364 -12.57 -9.78 40.31
N LYS A 365 -13.17 -10.74 39.59
CA LYS A 365 -12.73 -12.14 39.59
C LYS A 365 -11.29 -12.30 39.12
N TYR A 366 -10.91 -11.63 38.03
CA TYR A 366 -9.54 -11.65 37.50
C TYR A 366 -8.53 -11.06 38.49
N GLN A 367 -8.85 -9.93 39.13
CA GLN A 367 -7.98 -9.31 40.13
C GLN A 367 -7.81 -10.21 41.36
N ALA A 368 -8.89 -10.80 41.86
CA ALA A 368 -8.82 -11.73 42.98
C ALA A 368 -7.99 -12.98 42.64
N ALA A 369 -8.14 -13.52 41.42
CA ALA A 369 -7.36 -14.65 40.94
C ALA A 369 -5.86 -14.30 40.78
N ALA A 370 -5.53 -13.09 40.32
CA ALA A 370 -4.16 -12.63 40.17
C ALA A 370 -3.43 -12.40 41.50
N GLN A 371 -4.16 -12.11 42.59
CA GLN A 371 -3.59 -11.95 43.93
C GLN A 371 -3.41 -13.28 44.68
N ASN A 372 -4.14 -14.33 44.27
CA ASN A 372 -3.99 -15.65 44.87
C ASN A 372 -2.70 -16.32 44.36
N ASN A 373 -1.77 -16.64 45.28
CA ASN A 373 -0.49 -17.31 45.02
C ASN A 373 -0.61 -18.77 44.51
N SER A 374 -1.76 -19.16 43.96
CA SER A 374 -2.10 -20.51 43.50
C SER A 374 -1.50 -20.89 42.14
N GLY A 375 -0.43 -20.23 41.68
CA GLY A 375 0.28 -20.59 40.45
C GLY A 375 -0.50 -20.36 39.15
N GLY A 376 -1.50 -19.48 39.15
CA GLY A 376 -2.23 -19.09 37.92
C GLY A 376 -1.37 -18.20 37.01
N LEU A 377 -1.45 -18.42 35.69
CA LEU A 377 -0.78 -17.58 34.67
C LEU A 377 -1.81 -16.62 34.07
N SER A 378 -1.45 -15.33 33.98
CA SER A 378 -2.27 -14.33 33.29
C SER A 378 -2.17 -14.51 31.77
N ALA A 379 -3.30 -14.72 31.11
CA ALA A 379 -3.36 -14.75 29.66
C ALA A 379 -3.31 -13.31 29.09
N ILE A 380 -2.49 -13.11 28.07
CA ILE A 380 -2.40 -11.84 27.34
C ILE A 380 -3.42 -11.90 26.19
N PRO A 381 -4.29 -10.90 26.02
CA PRO A 381 -5.19 -10.85 24.88
C PRO A 381 -4.38 -10.69 23.59
N PHE A 382 -4.60 -11.59 22.64
CA PHE A 382 -4.05 -11.45 21.30
C PHE A 382 -4.95 -10.52 20.48
N PHE A 383 -4.35 -9.63 19.71
CA PHE A 383 -5.04 -8.76 18.76
C PHE A 383 -4.27 -8.71 17.45
N SER A 384 -4.99 -8.47 16.35
CA SER A 384 -4.37 -8.39 15.03
C SER A 384 -3.94 -6.96 14.70
N VAL A 385 -2.65 -6.76 14.44
CA VAL A 385 -2.12 -5.52 13.85
C VAL A 385 -1.96 -5.72 12.35
N ASN A 386 -2.60 -4.85 11.56
CA ASN A 386 -2.36 -4.67 10.14
C ASN A 386 -1.32 -3.57 9.98
N ASP A 387 -0.10 -3.96 9.63
CA ASP A 387 1.02 -3.05 9.47
C ASP A 387 1.58 -3.08 8.04
N LYS A 388 2.04 -1.91 7.58
CA LYS A 388 2.57 -1.70 6.25
C LYS A 388 3.64 -0.62 6.29
N MET A 389 4.81 -0.87 5.70
CA MET A 389 5.85 0.14 5.52
C MET A 389 6.22 0.20 4.05
N VAL A 390 5.84 1.28 3.36
CA VAL A 390 6.05 1.44 1.91
C VAL A 390 6.80 2.72 1.64
N LEU A 391 7.79 2.65 0.74
CA LEU A 391 8.47 3.82 0.22
C LEU A 391 7.57 4.54 -0.79
N ASN A 392 7.21 5.78 -0.50
CA ASN A 392 6.56 6.66 -1.46
C ASN A 392 7.62 7.21 -2.43
N LYS A 393 7.37 7.04 -3.73
CA LYS A 393 8.30 7.49 -4.78
C LYS A 393 8.30 9.01 -4.93
N GLU A 394 7.17 9.68 -4.71
CA GLU A 394 7.05 11.13 -4.96
C GLU A 394 7.90 11.98 -4.00
N ASP A 395 7.92 11.63 -2.71
CA ASP A 395 8.63 12.39 -1.68
C ASP A 395 9.86 11.65 -1.11
N ALA A 396 10.12 10.43 -1.60
CA ALA A 396 11.17 9.53 -1.14
C ALA A 396 11.19 9.40 0.40
N SER A 397 10.00 9.16 0.97
CA SER A 397 9.79 8.88 2.39
C SER A 397 9.03 7.57 2.56
N TYR A 398 9.27 6.87 3.67
CA TYR A 398 8.51 5.70 4.04
C TYR A 398 7.23 6.10 4.77
N LEU A 399 6.10 5.55 4.32
CA LEU A 399 4.84 5.60 5.05
C LEU A 399 4.68 4.30 5.85
N LEU A 400 4.80 4.42 7.16
CA LEU A 400 4.45 3.37 8.12
C LEU A 400 2.98 3.53 8.53
N THR A 401 2.15 2.57 8.14
CA THR A 401 0.75 2.47 8.54
C THR A 401 0.61 1.37 9.57
N LEU A 402 -0.06 1.68 10.69
CA LEU A 402 -0.40 0.73 11.75
C LEU A 402 -1.90 0.80 12.02
N GLU A 403 -2.58 -0.33 11.91
CA GLU A 403 -4.03 -0.43 12.10
C GLU A 403 -4.39 -1.61 13.00
N VAL A 404 -5.34 -1.38 13.91
CA VAL A 404 -5.81 -2.36 14.90
C VAL A 404 -7.32 -2.34 14.96
N GLU A 405 -7.93 -3.49 15.26
CA GLU A 405 -9.39 -3.64 15.35
C GLU A 405 -10.03 -2.89 16.53
N SER A 406 -9.21 -2.50 17.51
CA SER A 406 -9.62 -1.71 18.68
C SER A 406 -8.90 -0.36 18.68
N PRO A 407 -9.50 0.70 19.26
CA PRO A 407 -8.87 2.01 19.34
C PRO A 407 -7.50 1.94 20.01
N ILE A 408 -6.54 2.64 19.43
CA ILE A 408 -5.16 2.72 19.90
C ILE A 408 -5.11 3.69 21.10
N ASP A 409 -4.37 3.30 22.14
CA ASP A 409 -4.06 4.18 23.27
C ASP A 409 -2.77 4.96 22.93
N THR A 410 -1.68 4.22 22.77
CA THR A 410 -0.36 4.77 22.49
C THR A 410 0.41 3.92 21.50
N ILE A 411 1.26 4.58 20.71
CA ILE A 411 2.30 3.96 19.89
C ILE A 411 3.63 4.58 20.26
N LEU A 412 4.60 3.76 20.66
CA LEU A 412 5.99 4.17 20.80
C LEU A 412 6.75 3.71 19.56
N ILE A 413 7.47 4.62 18.92
CA ILE A 413 8.42 4.34 17.84
C ILE A 413 9.82 4.53 18.39
N GLN A 414 10.63 3.49 18.27
CA GLN A 414 12.05 3.47 18.60
C GLN A 414 12.83 3.17 17.33
N SER A 415 13.93 3.89 17.10
CA SER A 415 14.84 3.65 15.96
C SER A 415 16.28 3.57 16.45
N ASP A 416 17.00 2.57 15.95
CA ASP A 416 18.46 2.43 16.15
C ASP A 416 19.29 3.13 15.05
N VAL A 417 18.61 3.81 14.13
CA VAL A 417 19.19 4.64 13.07
C VAL A 417 18.57 6.03 13.05
N PRO A 418 19.32 7.06 12.63
CA PRO A 418 18.76 8.39 12.49
C PRO A 418 17.74 8.39 11.35
N VAL A 419 16.54 8.83 11.69
CA VAL A 419 15.41 8.97 10.77
C VAL A 419 14.66 10.24 11.13
N ASP A 420 14.20 10.97 10.12
CA ASP A 420 13.37 12.15 10.35
C ASP A 420 11.90 11.76 10.32
N LEU A 421 11.14 12.18 11.33
CA LEU A 421 9.69 12.09 11.32
C LEU A 421 9.09 13.31 10.63
N LEU A 422 8.22 13.06 9.66
CA LEU A 422 7.49 14.12 8.96
C LEU A 422 6.06 14.22 9.51
N ASP A 423 5.57 15.44 9.64
CA ASP A 423 4.19 15.68 10.06
C ASP A 423 3.19 15.13 9.03
N VAL A 424 2.17 14.44 9.53
CA VAL A 424 1.05 13.93 8.73
C VAL A 424 -0.20 14.70 9.12
N GLU A 425 -0.74 15.52 8.21
CA GLU A 425 -1.88 16.42 8.52
C GLU A 425 -3.14 15.67 8.97
N LYS A 426 -3.36 14.44 8.48
CA LYS A 426 -4.49 13.58 8.89
C LYS A 426 -4.31 12.98 10.30
N ASN A 427 -3.12 13.06 10.90
CA ASN A 427 -2.84 12.44 12.19
C ASN A 427 -3.26 13.37 13.34
N SER A 428 -4.25 12.95 14.13
CA SER A 428 -4.74 13.69 15.28
C SER A 428 -4.01 13.37 16.60
N ALA A 429 -3.04 12.44 16.56
CA ALA A 429 -2.31 12.02 17.74
C ALA A 429 -1.38 13.14 18.27
N VAL A 430 -1.27 13.21 19.59
CA VAL A 430 -0.29 14.09 20.24
C VAL A 430 1.06 13.40 20.24
N VAL A 431 2.04 14.04 19.59
CA VAL A 431 3.41 13.54 19.46
C VAL A 431 4.27 14.07 20.59
N SER A 432 5.06 13.20 21.22
CA SER A 432 6.08 13.61 22.20
C SER A 432 7.41 12.92 21.91
N PHE A 433 8.45 13.72 21.70
CA PHE A 433 9.82 13.27 21.50
C PHE A 433 10.50 13.11 22.86
N SER A 434 11.07 11.94 23.11
CA SER A 434 11.90 11.68 24.28
C SER A 434 13.36 11.98 23.96
N HIS A 435 14.10 12.46 24.96
CA HIS A 435 15.54 12.66 24.82
C HIS A 435 16.20 11.30 24.52
N CYS A 436 16.98 11.25 23.44
CA CYS A 436 17.65 10.05 22.97
C CYS A 436 19.13 10.10 23.36
N ASP A 437 19.67 8.94 23.74
CA ASP A 437 21.11 8.76 23.93
C ASP A 437 21.62 7.81 22.84
N PRO A 438 22.40 8.29 21.85
CA PRO A 438 22.93 7.45 20.78
C PRO A 438 23.78 6.28 21.29
N GLU A 439 24.44 6.41 22.45
CA GLU A 439 25.23 5.31 23.04
C GLU A 439 24.34 4.15 23.50
N SER A 440 23.08 4.43 23.82
CA SER A 440 22.08 3.42 24.17
C SER A 440 21.47 2.69 22.95
N GLY A 441 21.91 3.03 21.73
CA GLY A 441 21.37 2.47 20.49
C GLY A 441 20.00 3.05 20.11
N ASN A 442 19.64 4.22 20.65
CA ASN A 442 18.40 4.92 20.34
C ASN A 442 18.72 6.27 19.70
N PHE A 443 18.46 6.38 18.39
CA PHE A 443 18.55 7.64 17.66
C PHE A 443 17.22 8.38 17.62
N LEU A 444 16.10 7.65 17.77
CA LEU A 444 14.77 8.22 17.84
C LEU A 444 13.91 7.47 18.87
N LEU A 445 13.21 8.22 19.72
CA LEU A 445 12.18 7.74 20.64
C LEU A 445 11.00 8.70 20.61
N VAL A 446 9.88 8.25 20.06
CA VAL A 446 8.68 9.07 19.90
C VAL A 446 7.46 8.33 20.36
N THR A 447 6.65 8.99 21.18
CA THR A 447 5.36 8.46 21.62
C THR A 447 4.23 9.24 20.95
N PHE A 448 3.36 8.52 20.26
CA PHE A 448 2.08 9.00 19.74
C PHE A 448 0.98 8.63 20.72
N ARG A 449 0.30 9.64 21.28
CA ARG A 449 -0.90 9.44 22.10
C ARG A 449 -2.14 9.69 21.23
N CYS A 450 -2.86 8.62 20.94
CA CYS A 450 -4.00 8.69 20.03
C CYS A 450 -5.23 9.25 20.72
N GLN A 451 -6.00 10.06 19.99
CA GLN A 451 -7.30 10.55 20.46
C GLN A 451 -8.33 9.41 20.50
N ALA A 452 -9.54 9.67 21.02
CA ALA A 452 -10.55 8.64 21.13
C ALA A 452 -10.94 8.09 19.73
N ASN A 453 -11.13 6.77 19.65
CA ASN A 453 -11.59 6.03 18.46
C ASN A 453 -10.61 5.99 17.26
N THR A 454 -9.34 6.35 17.43
CA THR A 454 -8.33 6.14 16.39
C THR A 454 -7.93 4.67 16.31
N THR A 455 -8.30 3.97 15.24
CA THR A 455 -7.94 2.56 14.98
C THR A 455 -6.74 2.42 14.03
N ARG A 456 -6.40 3.49 13.30
CA ARG A 456 -5.32 3.54 12.31
C ARG A 456 -4.45 4.78 12.52
N ILE A 457 -3.14 4.63 12.40
CA ILE A 457 -2.18 5.74 12.37
C ILE A 457 -1.27 5.62 11.16
N GLU A 458 -0.86 6.78 10.64
CA GLU A 458 0.16 6.92 9.62
C GLU A 458 1.33 7.72 10.17
N VAL A 459 2.53 7.21 9.92
CA VAL A 459 3.78 7.84 10.32
C VAL A 459 4.68 7.90 9.11
N ARG A 460 5.12 9.12 8.75
CA ARG A 460 6.07 9.32 7.65
C ARG A 460 7.48 9.43 8.20
N LEU A 461 8.37 8.64 7.60
CA LEU A 461 9.75 8.46 8.01
C LEU A 461 10.67 8.75 6.82
N ARG A 462 11.65 9.61 7.01
CA ARG A 462 12.71 9.84 6.01
C ARG A 462 13.96 9.12 6.46
N THR A 463 14.52 8.33 5.56
CA THR A 463 15.78 7.60 5.76
C THR A 463 16.94 8.31 5.07
N ILE A 464 18.14 8.01 5.52
CA ILE A 464 19.40 8.45 4.91
C ILE A 464 20.02 7.23 4.24
N GLU A 465 20.31 7.34 2.95
CA GLU A 465 20.92 6.26 2.19
C GLU A 465 22.32 5.93 2.74
N GLY A 466 22.66 4.64 2.79
CA GLY A 466 23.87 4.13 3.44
C GLY A 466 23.73 3.86 4.94
N GLN A 467 22.73 4.43 5.62
CA GLN A 467 22.42 4.13 7.02
C GLN A 467 21.34 3.05 7.11
N HIS A 468 21.56 2.04 7.96
CA HIS A 468 20.71 0.85 8.01
C HIS A 468 20.51 0.35 9.44
N GLY A 469 19.35 -0.22 9.73
CA GLY A 469 18.98 -0.62 11.08
C GLY A 469 17.54 -1.05 11.20
N SER A 470 16.98 -0.93 12.40
CA SER A 470 15.62 -1.33 12.73
C SER A 470 14.81 -0.19 13.36
N ILE A 471 13.52 -0.17 13.00
CA ILE A 471 12.48 0.62 13.65
C ILE A 471 11.55 -0.33 14.37
N GLN A 472 11.34 -0.10 15.67
CA GLN A 472 10.40 -0.83 16.48
C GLN A 472 9.18 0.02 16.80
N ALA A 473 7.99 -0.47 16.46
CA ALA A 473 6.73 0.11 16.84
C ALA A 473 6.08 -0.73 17.94
N TYR A 474 5.79 -0.12 19.08
CA TYR A 474 5.12 -0.73 20.23
C TYR A 474 3.68 -0.24 20.26
N ILE A 475 2.73 -1.09 19.89
CA ILE A 475 1.31 -0.74 19.77
C ILE A 475 0.56 -1.17 21.03
N THR A 476 -0.04 -0.22 21.72
CA THR A 476 -0.90 -0.47 22.89
C THR A 476 -2.35 -0.09 22.57
N PRO A 477 -3.26 -1.05 22.37
CA PRO A 477 -4.67 -0.78 22.17
C PRO A 477 -5.39 -0.52 23.51
N ARG A 478 -6.57 0.10 23.43
CA ARG A 478 -7.48 0.36 24.57
C ARG A 478 -8.28 -0.89 24.94
N ILE A 479 -7.59 -1.98 25.27
CA ILE A 479 -8.20 -3.23 25.73
C ILE A 479 -7.80 -3.54 27.19
N GLN A 480 -8.58 -4.40 27.85
CA GLN A 480 -8.31 -4.85 29.21
C GLN A 480 -8.20 -6.38 29.23
N PRO A 481 -7.11 -6.96 29.77
CA PRO A 481 -5.94 -6.28 30.34
C PRO A 481 -5.12 -5.54 29.28
N LYS A 482 -4.43 -4.45 29.67
CA LYS A 482 -3.53 -3.74 28.77
C LYS A 482 -2.40 -4.66 28.35
N CYS A 483 -2.09 -4.65 27.06
CA CYS A 483 -0.96 -5.35 26.49
C CYS A 483 -0.33 -4.49 25.40
N CYS A 484 0.88 -4.83 25.03
CA CYS A 484 1.62 -4.17 23.97
C CYS A 484 2.13 -5.24 23.01
N GLN A 485 2.00 -4.99 21.71
CA GLN A 485 2.61 -5.81 20.67
C GLN A 485 3.69 -5.00 19.95
N VAL A 486 4.85 -5.60 19.77
CA VAL A 486 5.99 -4.99 19.09
C VAL A 486 6.02 -5.45 17.63
N ARG A 487 6.19 -4.51 16.71
CA ARG A 487 6.47 -4.73 15.28
C ARG A 487 7.84 -4.16 14.96
N SER A 488 8.65 -4.93 14.24
CA SER A 488 10.00 -4.53 13.83
C SER A 488 10.05 -4.38 12.32
N PHE A 489 10.60 -3.27 11.84
CA PHE A 489 10.77 -2.93 10.44
C PHE A 489 12.24 -2.65 10.17
N GLU A 490 12.75 -3.11 9.04
CA GLU A 490 14.16 -2.93 8.68
C GLU A 490 14.35 -1.76 7.71
N ILE A 491 15.25 -0.84 8.04
CA ILE A 491 15.78 0.14 7.09
C ILE A 491 17.00 -0.47 6.41
N LYS A 492 16.89 -0.63 5.10
CA LYS A 492 17.96 -1.19 4.27
C LYS A 492 19.02 -0.13 3.95
N PRO A 493 20.28 -0.52 3.71
CA PRO A 493 21.34 0.40 3.28
C PRO A 493 20.94 1.23 2.06
N LEU A 494 20.42 0.60 1.01
CA LEU A 494 19.89 1.26 -0.18
C LEU A 494 18.38 1.50 -0.04
N SER A 495 17.96 2.07 1.09
CA SER A 495 16.54 2.25 1.45
C SER A 495 15.74 3.10 0.47
N LEU A 496 16.38 3.88 -0.42
CA LEU A 496 15.65 4.71 -1.38
C LEU A 496 15.50 4.03 -2.75
N HIS A 497 15.95 2.80 -2.90
CA HIS A 497 15.87 2.05 -4.15
C HIS A 497 14.57 1.24 -4.25
N VAL A 498 13.96 1.29 -5.43
CA VAL A 498 12.71 0.62 -5.77
C VAL A 498 12.93 -0.24 -7.01
N ARG A 499 12.36 -1.46 -7.03
CA ARG A 499 12.52 -2.37 -8.18
C ARG A 499 11.82 -1.78 -9.41
N CYS A 500 12.47 -1.89 -10.57
CA CYS A 500 11.90 -1.47 -11.84
C CYS A 500 12.30 -2.43 -12.98
N HIS A 501 11.61 -2.31 -14.10
CA HIS A 501 11.85 -3.14 -15.30
C HIS A 501 12.56 -2.38 -16.43
N SER A 502 12.76 -1.07 -16.27
CA SER A 502 13.44 -0.21 -17.23
C SER A 502 14.95 -0.21 -16.99
N TYR A 503 15.74 -0.47 -18.03
CA TYR A 503 17.20 -0.35 -18.02
C TYR A 503 17.64 0.44 -19.24
N ASP A 504 18.47 1.47 -19.04
CA ASP A 504 18.99 2.32 -20.12
C ASP A 504 20.50 2.09 -20.30
N PRO A 505 20.92 1.31 -21.29
CA PRO A 505 22.32 0.95 -21.48
C PRO A 505 23.24 2.14 -21.82
N ASN A 506 22.67 3.30 -22.18
CA ASN A 506 23.45 4.46 -22.61
C ASN A 506 23.91 5.36 -21.47
N ARG A 507 23.50 5.08 -20.22
CA ARG A 507 23.94 5.87 -19.07
C ARG A 507 25.41 5.59 -18.71
N PRO A 508 26.14 6.57 -18.17
CA PRO A 508 27.52 6.40 -17.74
C PRO A 508 27.58 5.57 -16.45
N TYR A 509 27.68 4.25 -16.59
CA TYR A 509 27.71 3.32 -15.46
C TYR A 509 29.09 3.21 -14.82
N ASN A 510 29.11 3.19 -13.49
CA ASN A 510 30.18 2.64 -12.69
C ASN A 510 29.92 1.15 -12.48
N THR A 511 30.95 0.32 -12.60
CA THR A 511 30.84 -1.13 -12.46
C THR A 511 31.59 -1.61 -11.23
N LEU A 512 30.95 -2.47 -10.44
CA LEU A 512 31.57 -3.26 -9.38
C LEU A 512 31.40 -4.74 -9.72
N THR A 513 32.51 -5.40 -10.02
CA THR A 513 32.56 -6.84 -10.29
C THR A 513 33.13 -7.54 -9.06
N LEU A 514 32.41 -8.52 -8.54
CA LEU A 514 32.85 -9.39 -7.46
C LEU A 514 33.01 -10.81 -7.95
N SER A 515 34.14 -11.42 -7.63
CA SER A 515 34.35 -12.85 -7.81
C SER A 515 34.76 -13.51 -6.49
N GLY A 516 34.32 -14.74 -6.26
CA GLY A 516 34.64 -15.42 -5.00
C GLY A 516 33.87 -16.72 -4.78
N PRO A 517 34.10 -17.39 -3.64
CA PRO A 517 33.52 -18.70 -3.35
C PRO A 517 32.11 -18.60 -2.74
N PHE A 518 31.23 -17.76 -3.29
CA PHE A 518 29.84 -17.62 -2.84
C PHE A 518 28.87 -18.35 -3.77
N SER A 519 27.79 -18.86 -3.19
CA SER A 519 26.65 -19.39 -3.93
C SER A 519 25.68 -18.28 -4.35
N VAL A 520 24.79 -18.57 -5.30
CA VAL A 520 23.71 -17.67 -5.72
C VAL A 520 22.83 -17.31 -4.52
N THR A 521 22.51 -18.28 -3.66
CA THR A 521 21.68 -18.07 -2.47
C THR A 521 22.34 -17.15 -1.45
N GLU A 522 23.66 -17.24 -1.27
CA GLU A 522 24.41 -16.34 -0.37
C GLU A 522 24.44 -14.92 -0.91
N MET A 523 24.80 -14.72 -2.19
CA MET A 523 24.79 -13.40 -2.81
C MET A 523 23.39 -12.79 -2.78
N HIS A 524 22.37 -13.58 -3.11
CA HIS A 524 20.97 -13.17 -3.01
C HIS A 524 20.61 -12.71 -1.59
N SER A 525 20.98 -13.49 -0.57
CA SER A 525 20.74 -13.11 0.84
C SER A 525 21.47 -11.83 1.23
N TRP A 526 22.69 -11.60 0.76
CA TRP A 526 23.42 -10.35 1.02
C TRP A 526 22.73 -9.15 0.39
N LEU A 527 22.23 -9.31 -0.84
CA LEU A 527 21.46 -8.27 -1.54
C LEU A 527 20.10 -8.02 -0.87
N THR A 528 19.40 -9.04 -0.39
CA THR A 528 18.14 -8.89 0.39
C THR A 528 18.35 -8.12 1.70
N ASN A 529 19.57 -8.16 2.26
CA ASN A 529 19.93 -7.34 3.41
C ASN A 529 20.31 -5.90 3.03
N CYS A 530 20.59 -5.64 1.75
CA CYS A 530 21.08 -4.35 1.25
C CYS A 530 20.03 -3.52 0.52
N ILE A 531 19.17 -4.16 -0.29
CA ILE A 531 18.25 -3.53 -1.23
C ILE A 531 16.80 -3.90 -0.85
N PRO A 532 15.87 -2.93 -0.78
CA PRO A 532 14.45 -3.19 -0.67
C PRO A 532 13.90 -4.00 -1.86
N GLU A 533 12.74 -4.62 -1.68
CA GLU A 533 12.00 -5.30 -2.78
C GLU A 533 12.78 -6.39 -3.55
N MET A 534 13.83 -6.94 -2.94
CA MET A 534 14.46 -8.17 -3.43
C MET A 534 13.44 -9.32 -3.33
N PRO A 535 13.41 -10.25 -4.31
CA PRO A 535 12.65 -11.48 -4.18
C PRO A 535 13.04 -12.21 -2.89
N GLU A 536 12.12 -12.93 -2.26
CA GLU A 536 12.43 -13.66 -1.02
C GLU A 536 13.30 -14.89 -1.25
N ARG A 537 13.22 -15.46 -2.47
CA ARG A 537 13.93 -16.68 -2.84
C ARG A 537 14.88 -16.36 -3.98
N ALA A 538 16.07 -16.93 -3.90
CA ALA A 538 17.02 -16.92 -5.00
C ALA A 538 16.40 -17.62 -6.22
N PRO A 539 16.65 -17.11 -7.43
CA PRO A 539 16.07 -17.68 -8.64
C PRO A 539 16.58 -19.11 -8.86
N SER A 540 15.65 -19.99 -9.27
CA SER A 540 15.94 -21.40 -9.51
C SER A 540 16.80 -21.66 -10.75
N SER A 541 16.92 -20.67 -11.64
CA SER A 541 17.79 -20.67 -12.83
C SER A 541 19.28 -20.73 -12.48
N GLY A 542 19.67 -20.30 -11.28
CA GLY A 542 21.08 -20.17 -10.87
C GLY A 542 21.73 -18.84 -11.26
N GLU A 543 20.94 -17.90 -11.79
CA GLU A 543 21.38 -16.56 -12.20
C GLU A 543 20.22 -15.57 -12.04
N ALA A 544 20.53 -14.33 -11.65
CA ALA A 544 19.55 -13.26 -11.53
C ALA A 544 20.02 -12.00 -12.24
N SER A 545 19.06 -11.25 -12.79
CA SER A 545 19.25 -9.90 -13.28
C SER A 545 18.10 -9.04 -12.80
N LEU A 546 18.37 -8.07 -11.93
CA LEU A 546 17.38 -7.19 -11.31
C LEU A 546 17.79 -5.74 -11.50
N THR A 547 16.83 -4.86 -11.77
CA THR A 547 17.08 -3.43 -11.92
C THR A 547 16.28 -2.65 -10.87
N PHE A 548 16.90 -1.60 -10.34
CA PHE A 548 16.34 -0.72 -9.33
C PHE A 548 16.55 0.72 -9.75
N VAL A 549 15.65 1.60 -9.31
CA VAL A 549 15.75 3.05 -9.48
C VAL A 549 15.73 3.71 -8.10
N SER A 550 16.60 4.70 -7.90
CA SER A 550 16.52 5.56 -6.71
C SER A 550 15.28 6.45 -6.81
N SER A 551 14.35 6.33 -5.87
CA SER A 551 13.16 7.18 -5.78
C SER A 551 13.49 8.66 -5.63
N PHE A 552 14.69 9.00 -5.14
CA PHE A 552 15.08 10.37 -4.90
C PHE A 552 15.94 10.98 -6.01
N LEU A 553 16.84 10.22 -6.63
CA LEU A 553 17.81 10.75 -7.61
C LEU A 553 17.53 10.30 -9.06
N ASP A 554 16.61 9.35 -9.27
CA ASP A 554 16.31 8.75 -10.59
C ASP A 554 17.50 8.02 -11.26
N THR A 555 18.53 7.72 -10.45
CA THR A 555 19.70 6.91 -10.79
C THR A 555 19.34 5.43 -10.82
N LEU A 556 19.96 4.66 -11.70
CA LEU A 556 19.69 3.23 -11.89
C LEU A 556 20.77 2.36 -11.27
N LEU A 557 20.34 1.25 -10.66
CA LEU A 557 21.19 0.16 -10.20
C LEU A 557 20.77 -1.13 -10.90
N ASN A 558 21.67 -1.71 -11.69
CA ASN A 558 21.49 -3.05 -12.26
C ASN A 558 22.36 -4.05 -11.50
N CYS A 559 21.73 -5.12 -11.03
CA CYS A 559 22.34 -6.20 -10.25
C CYS A 559 22.26 -7.48 -11.06
N HIS A 560 23.41 -7.96 -11.53
CA HIS A 560 23.52 -9.23 -12.21
C HIS A 560 24.40 -10.17 -11.38
N TYR A 561 23.93 -11.37 -11.05
CA TYR A 561 24.73 -12.30 -10.25
C TYR A 561 24.40 -13.76 -10.55
N SER A 562 25.45 -14.59 -10.47
CA SER A 562 25.40 -16.03 -10.62
C SER A 562 26.30 -16.69 -9.56
N LYS A 563 26.60 -17.97 -9.72
CA LYS A 563 27.45 -18.69 -8.77
C LYS A 563 28.90 -18.20 -8.89
N GLY A 564 29.38 -17.51 -7.85
CA GLY A 564 30.77 -17.10 -7.70
C GLY A 564 31.16 -15.84 -8.47
N GLU A 565 30.22 -15.21 -9.17
CA GLU A 565 30.40 -13.97 -9.91
C GLU A 565 29.19 -13.05 -9.74
N ALA A 566 29.43 -11.77 -9.55
CA ALA A 566 28.39 -10.73 -9.49
C ALA A 566 28.90 -9.44 -10.11
N ASN A 567 28.04 -8.75 -10.85
CA ASN A 567 28.31 -7.51 -11.54
C ASN A 567 27.20 -6.49 -11.19
N PHE A 568 27.60 -5.37 -10.61
CA PHE A 568 26.73 -4.29 -10.19
C PHE A 568 27.05 -3.04 -10.98
N LYS A 569 26.07 -2.50 -11.70
CA LYS A 569 26.23 -1.28 -12.51
C LYS A 569 25.33 -0.18 -12.00
N SER A 570 25.89 0.99 -11.72
CA SER A 570 25.11 2.16 -11.29
C SER A 570 25.67 3.46 -11.85
N ASP A 571 24.79 4.33 -12.33
CA ASP A 571 25.13 5.68 -12.79
C ASP A 571 25.45 6.62 -11.61
N ASN A 572 25.19 6.18 -10.38
CA ASN A 572 25.61 6.82 -9.14
C ASN A 572 26.73 6.03 -8.42
N ILE A 573 27.87 6.69 -8.17
CA ILE A 573 29.03 6.09 -7.49
C ILE A 573 28.79 5.84 -6.00
N SER A 574 27.96 6.66 -5.33
CA SER A 574 27.62 6.45 -3.92
C SER A 574 26.86 5.14 -3.70
N THR A 575 25.97 4.76 -4.63
CA THR A 575 25.29 3.46 -4.62
C THR A 575 26.29 2.30 -4.66
N ILE A 576 27.31 2.38 -5.52
CA ILE A 576 28.37 1.37 -5.60
C ILE A 576 29.23 1.35 -4.32
N SER A 577 29.55 2.52 -3.75
CA SER A 577 30.30 2.66 -2.49
C SER A 577 29.56 1.98 -1.33
N ILE A 578 28.26 2.22 -1.21
CA ILE A 578 27.39 1.58 -0.20
C ILE A 578 27.33 0.06 -0.41
N LEU A 579 27.10 -0.40 -1.65
CA LEU A 579 27.07 -1.83 -1.96
C LEU A 579 28.38 -2.52 -1.60
N LYS A 580 29.51 -1.93 -1.99
CA LYS A 580 30.84 -2.44 -1.64
C LYS A 580 30.98 -2.61 -0.13
N ASP A 581 30.67 -1.57 0.64
CA ASP A 581 30.85 -1.59 2.10
C ASP A 581 29.92 -2.64 2.75
N CYS A 582 28.69 -2.78 2.27
CA CYS A 582 27.74 -3.80 2.72
C CYS A 582 28.19 -5.23 2.38
N LEU A 583 28.51 -5.50 1.11
CA LEU A 583 28.92 -6.83 0.64
C LEU A 583 30.24 -7.26 1.31
N THR A 584 31.18 -6.34 1.49
CA THR A 584 32.44 -6.61 2.22
C THR A 584 32.17 -7.03 3.66
N LYS A 585 31.26 -6.32 4.37
CA LYS A 585 30.87 -6.68 5.74
C LYS A 585 30.22 -8.07 5.81
N GLU A 586 29.33 -8.40 4.88
CA GLU A 586 28.69 -9.72 4.84
C GLU A 586 29.70 -10.86 4.55
N ALA A 587 30.62 -10.64 3.61
CA ALA A 587 31.69 -11.57 3.32
C ALA A 587 32.61 -11.79 4.53
N LEU A 588 32.97 -10.72 5.25
CA LEU A 588 33.77 -10.80 6.47
C LEU A 588 33.07 -11.58 7.58
N LYS A 589 31.75 -11.39 7.77
CA LYS A 589 30.94 -12.18 8.73
C LYS A 589 31.01 -13.68 8.43
N LYS A 590 31.07 -14.05 7.14
CA LYS A 590 31.19 -15.44 6.67
C LYS A 590 32.64 -15.91 6.47
N LYS A 591 33.64 -15.06 6.75
CA LYS A 591 35.07 -15.32 6.52
C LYS A 591 35.39 -15.70 5.07
N MET A 592 34.65 -15.14 4.11
CA MET A 592 34.87 -15.34 2.68
C MET A 592 35.86 -14.31 2.15
N ARG A 593 36.78 -14.75 1.28
CA ARG A 593 37.62 -13.85 0.49
C ARG A 593 36.90 -13.55 -0.82
N LEU A 594 36.66 -12.27 -1.07
CA LEU A 594 36.14 -11.76 -2.33
C LEU A 594 37.26 -11.03 -3.06
N ASP A 595 37.32 -11.23 -4.37
CA ASP A 595 38.05 -10.35 -5.26
C ASP A 595 37.08 -9.33 -5.84
N MET A 596 37.50 -8.06 -5.88
CA MET A 596 36.64 -6.94 -6.26
C MET A 596 37.35 -6.06 -7.27
N GLU A 597 36.80 -5.99 -8.47
CA GLU A 597 37.24 -5.10 -9.53
C GLU A 597 36.24 -3.95 -9.67
N PHE A 598 36.76 -2.74 -9.86
CA PHE A 598 35.93 -1.56 -10.02
C PHE A 598 36.30 -0.80 -11.28
N GLU A 599 35.29 -0.35 -12.00
CA GLU A 599 35.41 0.54 -13.14
C GLU A 599 34.64 1.82 -12.84
N PHE A 600 35.36 2.93 -12.67
CA PHE A 600 34.77 4.24 -12.44
C PHE A 600 34.65 5.01 -13.75
N ASN A 601 33.45 5.50 -14.03
CA ASN A 601 33.21 6.36 -15.17
C ASN A 601 33.14 7.82 -14.71
N GLU A 602 34.12 8.64 -15.08
CA GLU A 602 34.19 10.03 -14.65
C GLU A 602 32.97 10.86 -15.05
N GLU A 603 32.31 10.51 -16.17
CA GLU A 603 31.11 11.18 -16.66
C GLU A 603 29.89 10.92 -15.77
N SER A 604 29.90 9.83 -14.97
CA SER A 604 28.76 9.47 -14.11
C SER A 604 28.47 10.54 -13.05
N VAL A 605 29.51 11.22 -12.58
CA VAL A 605 29.39 12.27 -11.55
C VAL A 605 28.68 13.48 -12.14
N LEU A 606 29.09 13.91 -13.34
CA LEU A 606 28.43 15.01 -14.03
C LEU A 606 26.98 14.64 -14.37
N HIS A 607 26.74 13.43 -14.83
CA HIS A 607 25.39 12.92 -15.09
C HIS A 607 24.51 12.95 -13.83
N THR A 608 25.02 12.49 -12.68
CA THR A 608 24.28 12.52 -11.40
C THR A 608 23.99 13.96 -10.97
N LEU A 609 24.96 14.89 -11.09
CA LEU A 609 24.73 16.31 -10.81
C LEU A 609 23.66 16.91 -11.74
N GLN A 610 23.63 16.52 -13.01
CA GLN A 610 22.61 16.94 -13.97
C GLN A 610 21.22 16.41 -13.61
N LEU A 611 21.11 15.19 -13.05
CA LEU A 611 19.84 14.67 -12.52
C LEU A 611 19.36 15.41 -11.26
N ILE A 612 20.31 15.84 -10.42
CA ILE A 612 20.02 16.61 -9.20
C ILE A 612 19.56 18.05 -9.51
N ARG A 613 20.13 18.66 -10.56
CA ARG A 613 19.93 20.09 -10.88
C ARG A 613 18.45 20.51 -10.97
N PRO A 614 17.56 19.85 -11.72
CA PRO A 614 16.15 20.25 -11.78
C PRO A 614 15.45 20.24 -10.41
N LYS A 615 15.83 19.33 -9.51
CA LYS A 615 15.26 19.23 -8.17
C LYS A 615 15.76 20.38 -7.27
N LEU A 616 17.05 20.70 -7.38
CA LEU A 616 17.65 21.83 -6.69
C LEU A 616 17.04 23.16 -7.16
N ASP A 617 17.07 23.42 -8.47
CA ASP A 617 16.55 24.65 -9.09
C ASP A 617 15.04 24.82 -8.80
N GLY A 618 14.27 23.73 -8.93
CA GLY A 618 12.83 23.72 -8.65
C GLY A 618 12.50 24.05 -7.21
N PHE A 619 13.21 23.48 -6.24
CA PHE A 619 12.98 23.78 -4.83
C PHE A 619 13.41 25.20 -4.46
N LEU A 620 14.55 25.68 -4.98
CA LEU A 620 15.00 27.06 -4.78
C LEU A 620 14.00 28.08 -5.33
N ALA A 621 13.44 27.81 -6.51
CA ALA A 621 12.36 28.63 -7.08
C ALA A 621 11.12 28.61 -6.19
N LEU A 622 10.70 27.44 -5.69
CA LEU A 622 9.57 27.30 -4.78
C LEU A 622 9.77 28.09 -3.48
N SER A 623 10.94 28.01 -2.84
CA SER A 623 11.24 28.76 -1.62
C SER A 623 11.21 30.28 -1.87
N LYS A 624 11.74 30.76 -3.00
CA LYS A 624 11.66 32.17 -3.39
C LYS A 624 10.21 32.62 -3.60
N GLN A 625 9.40 31.81 -4.30
CA GLN A 625 7.99 32.10 -4.51
C GLN A 625 7.22 32.17 -3.20
N VAL A 626 7.44 31.21 -2.28
CA VAL A 626 6.77 31.18 -0.98
C VAL A 626 7.12 32.39 -0.11
N ALA A 627 8.38 32.83 -0.13
CA ALA A 627 8.83 34.02 0.59
C ALA A 627 8.13 35.32 0.13
N LEU A 628 7.66 35.38 -1.12
CA LEU A 628 6.95 36.54 -1.66
C LEU A 628 5.45 36.54 -1.36
N ILE A 629 4.86 35.41 -0.96
CA ILE A 629 3.39 35.28 -0.82
C ILE A 629 2.82 36.28 0.18
N ASP A 630 3.44 36.44 1.35
CA ASP A 630 2.90 37.32 2.39
C ASP A 630 2.91 38.79 1.94
N ALA A 631 4.02 39.24 1.35
CA ALA A 631 4.13 40.58 0.81
C ALA A 631 3.12 40.82 -0.32
N LEU A 632 2.94 39.88 -1.24
CA LEU A 632 1.98 40.01 -2.33
C LEU A 632 0.52 40.04 -1.82
N LYS A 633 0.18 39.20 -0.83
CA LYS A 633 -1.15 39.19 -0.20
C LYS A 633 -1.42 40.49 0.56
N GLU A 634 -0.41 41.04 1.22
CA GLU A 634 -0.52 42.33 1.90
C GLU A 634 -0.80 43.46 0.90
N ILE A 635 -0.09 43.50 -0.23
CA ILE A 635 -0.32 44.50 -1.28
C ILE A 635 -1.74 44.35 -1.86
N GLN A 636 -2.19 43.12 -2.17
CA GLN A 636 -3.54 42.85 -2.67
C GLN A 636 -4.64 43.27 -1.68
N ALA A 637 -4.38 43.15 -0.38
CA ALA A 637 -5.31 43.59 0.65
C ALA A 637 -5.45 45.12 0.73
N HIS A 638 -4.40 45.87 0.37
CA HIS A 638 -4.41 47.34 0.36
C HIS A 638 -4.96 47.92 -0.95
N ASP A 639 -4.69 47.27 -2.08
CA ASP A 639 -5.16 47.67 -3.40
C ASP A 639 -5.68 46.44 -4.17
N PRO A 640 -7.01 46.21 -4.20
CA PRO A 640 -7.60 45.09 -4.92
C PRO A 640 -7.37 45.13 -6.43
N GLU A 641 -7.09 46.31 -7.02
CA GLU A 641 -6.81 46.43 -8.46
C GLU A 641 -5.34 46.17 -8.81
N VAL A 642 -4.47 46.00 -7.80
CA VAL A 642 -3.03 45.75 -8.00
C VAL A 642 -2.79 44.49 -8.83
N GLU A 643 -3.73 43.54 -8.78
CA GLU A 643 -3.67 42.32 -9.59
C GLU A 643 -3.56 42.65 -11.07
N HIS A 644 -4.14 43.73 -11.59
CA HIS A 644 -4.00 44.10 -13.00
C HIS A 644 -2.60 44.62 -13.35
N VAL A 645 -1.89 45.20 -12.38
CA VAL A 645 -0.58 45.85 -12.53
C VAL A 645 0.59 44.89 -12.30
N LEU A 646 0.36 43.79 -11.58
CA LEU A 646 1.38 42.76 -11.33
C LEU A 646 1.82 42.04 -12.61
N SER A 647 3.09 41.63 -12.63
CA SER A 647 3.62 40.73 -13.66
C SER A 647 2.92 39.37 -13.63
N SER A 648 2.96 38.64 -14.74
CA SER A 648 2.36 37.30 -14.84
C SER A 648 2.92 36.33 -13.80
N GLU A 649 4.18 36.50 -13.40
CA GLU A 649 4.84 35.71 -12.35
C GLU A 649 4.20 35.93 -10.97
N TYR A 650 4.03 37.19 -10.55
CA TYR A 650 3.43 37.49 -9.25
C TYR A 650 1.93 37.17 -9.20
N LYS A 651 1.23 37.33 -10.33
CA LYS A 651 -0.16 36.85 -10.49
C LYS A 651 -0.25 35.35 -10.25
N TYR A 652 0.66 34.57 -10.84
CA TYR A 652 0.70 33.13 -10.63
C TYR A 652 0.94 32.76 -9.16
N ILE A 653 1.87 33.45 -8.48
CA ILE A 653 2.16 33.21 -7.06
C ILE A 653 0.93 33.49 -6.19
N LEU A 654 0.22 34.61 -6.42
CA LEU A 654 -1.00 34.95 -5.69
C LEU A 654 -2.10 33.91 -5.91
N ALA A 655 -2.36 33.56 -7.17
CA ALA A 655 -3.40 32.60 -7.54
C ALA A 655 -3.12 31.19 -6.97
N ASN A 656 -1.85 30.81 -6.81
CA ASN A 656 -1.44 29.48 -6.35
C ASN A 656 -0.85 29.47 -4.93
N ALA A 657 -1.05 30.54 -4.15
CA ALA A 657 -0.36 30.74 -2.87
C ALA A 657 -0.53 29.55 -1.90
N GLU A 658 -1.74 29.01 -1.78
CA GLU A 658 -2.00 27.88 -0.88
C GLU A 658 -1.30 26.60 -1.34
N LYS A 659 -1.35 26.30 -2.65
CA LYS A 659 -0.68 25.14 -3.24
C LYS A 659 0.84 25.22 -3.08
N LEU A 660 1.44 26.39 -3.31
CA LEU A 660 2.88 26.61 -3.15
C LEU A 660 3.30 26.41 -1.69
N ARG A 661 2.56 26.98 -0.72
CA ARG A 661 2.80 26.76 0.71
C ARG A 661 2.69 25.29 1.11
N ALA A 662 1.64 24.61 0.67
CA ALA A 662 1.44 23.20 0.97
C ALA A 662 2.60 22.35 0.42
N THR A 663 3.04 22.62 -0.82
CA THR A 663 4.16 21.91 -1.45
C THR A 663 5.47 22.14 -0.69
N HIS A 664 5.78 23.39 -0.33
CA HIS A 664 6.99 23.72 0.43
C HIS A 664 6.98 23.08 1.83
N LYS A 665 5.81 23.05 2.49
CA LYS A 665 5.64 22.41 3.81
C LYS A 665 5.80 20.88 3.76
N ARG A 666 5.46 20.22 2.65
CA ARG A 666 5.59 18.76 2.49
C ARG A 666 7.05 18.29 2.45
N GLN A 667 7.97 19.17 2.08
CA GLN A 667 9.38 18.84 1.92
C GLN A 667 10.26 19.70 2.86
N PRO A 668 10.10 19.56 4.19
CA PRO A 668 10.97 20.27 5.14
C PRO A 668 12.41 19.76 4.98
N SER A 669 13.40 20.66 5.06
CA SER A 669 14.82 20.33 4.93
C SER A 669 15.20 19.57 3.65
N TYR A 670 14.46 19.79 2.56
CA TYR A 670 14.76 19.17 1.26
C TYR A 670 16.14 19.56 0.72
N LEU A 671 16.51 20.83 0.87
CA LEU A 671 17.83 21.31 0.49
C LEU A 671 18.94 20.66 1.31
N ASP A 672 18.77 20.57 2.64
CA ASP A 672 19.74 19.91 3.52
C ASP A 672 19.99 18.46 3.08
N ARG A 673 18.91 17.76 2.68
CA ARG A 673 18.99 16.40 2.13
C ARG A 673 19.76 16.36 0.81
N LEU A 674 19.45 17.25 -0.13
CA LEU A 674 20.19 17.35 -1.40
C LEU A 674 21.67 17.66 -1.17
N TYR A 675 21.97 18.59 -0.27
CA TYR A 675 23.34 18.96 0.08
C TYR A 675 24.09 17.80 0.73
N GLY A 676 23.42 17.03 1.60
CA GLY A 676 23.95 15.78 2.14
C GLY A 676 24.33 14.80 1.04
N MET A 677 23.43 14.54 0.09
CA MET A 677 23.70 13.61 -1.02
C MET A 677 24.79 14.11 -1.97
N ILE A 678 24.84 15.41 -2.27
CA ILE A 678 25.94 15.99 -3.08
C ILE A 678 27.27 15.87 -2.32
N THR A 679 27.25 16.06 -1.00
CA THR A 679 28.44 15.91 -0.15
C THR A 679 28.93 14.47 -0.14
N ASP A 680 28.04 13.50 0.01
CA ASP A 680 28.36 12.07 -0.04
C ASP A 680 28.91 11.68 -1.41
N LEU A 681 28.27 12.14 -2.50
CA LEU A 681 28.75 11.96 -3.87
C LEU A 681 30.17 12.49 -4.06
N TYR A 682 30.47 13.68 -3.52
CA TYR A 682 31.81 14.26 -3.55
C TYR A 682 32.81 13.40 -2.77
N ILE A 683 32.48 12.99 -1.55
CA ILE A 683 33.35 12.16 -0.72
C ILE A 683 33.62 10.82 -1.41
N ASP A 684 32.60 10.16 -1.94
CA ASP A 684 32.71 8.85 -2.58
C ASP A 684 33.54 8.89 -3.86
N LYS A 685 33.39 9.94 -4.69
CA LYS A 685 34.24 10.17 -5.87
C LYS A 685 35.73 10.14 -5.50
N TYR A 686 36.13 10.85 -4.44
CA TYR A 686 37.54 10.93 -4.06
C TYR A 686 38.00 9.73 -3.23
N LYS A 687 37.13 9.16 -2.38
CA LYS A 687 37.37 7.91 -1.65
C LYS A 687 37.72 6.78 -2.62
N TYR A 688 37.08 6.77 -3.80
CA TYR A 688 37.41 5.83 -4.88
C TYR A 688 38.86 5.95 -5.34
N ASN A 689 39.34 7.19 -5.55
CA ASN A 689 40.72 7.48 -5.91
C ASN A 689 41.70 7.39 -4.72
N GLY A 690 41.26 6.87 -3.56
CA GLY A 690 42.09 6.74 -2.36
C GLY A 690 42.38 8.07 -1.65
N ILE A 691 41.67 9.15 -1.99
CA ILE A 691 41.89 10.49 -1.46
C ILE A 691 40.81 10.82 -0.43
N ASN A 692 41.21 11.24 0.77
CA ASN A 692 40.29 11.72 1.78
C ASN A 692 40.09 13.24 1.65
N VAL A 693 38.86 13.65 1.30
CA VAL A 693 38.50 15.06 1.07
C VAL A 693 37.57 15.66 2.14
N LYS A 694 37.40 14.99 3.29
CA LYS A 694 36.48 15.46 4.36
C LYS A 694 36.76 16.89 4.82
N SER A 695 38.02 17.34 4.77
CA SER A 695 38.40 18.70 5.13
C SER A 695 37.90 19.78 4.16
N ARG A 696 37.49 19.42 2.93
CA ARG A 696 36.96 20.36 1.93
C ARG A 696 35.43 20.45 1.96
N VAL A 697 34.75 19.63 2.78
CA VAL A 697 33.28 19.67 2.92
C VAL A 697 32.77 21.06 3.29
N PRO A 698 33.38 21.83 4.22
CA PRO A 698 32.93 23.20 4.49
C PRO A 698 33.01 24.12 3.26
N GLN A 699 34.03 23.96 2.40
CA GLN A 699 34.17 24.74 1.17
C GLN A 699 33.10 24.35 0.15
N LEU A 700 32.75 23.06 0.07
CA LEU A 700 31.64 22.60 -0.77
C LEU A 700 30.31 23.20 -0.31
N MET A 701 30.06 23.28 1.00
CA MET A 701 28.85 23.91 1.54
C MET A 701 28.77 25.40 1.14
N GLU A 702 29.89 26.14 1.20
CA GLU A 702 29.93 27.53 0.71
C GLU A 702 29.62 27.65 -0.78
N VAL A 703 30.02 26.68 -1.61
CA VAL A 703 29.69 26.64 -3.05
C VAL A 703 28.19 26.35 -3.25
N LEU A 704 27.63 25.40 -2.50
CA LEU A 704 26.21 25.07 -2.55
C LEU A 704 25.33 26.26 -2.13
N ASP A 705 25.75 27.01 -1.11
CA ASP A 705 25.05 28.21 -0.64
C ASP A 705 25.00 29.34 -1.69
N ARG A 706 25.95 29.37 -2.64
CA ARG A 706 25.94 30.31 -3.76
C ARG A 706 24.91 29.98 -4.84
N GLN A 707 24.35 28.77 -4.82
CA GLN A 707 23.32 28.31 -5.76
C GLN A 707 23.72 28.43 -7.24
N ASP A 708 25.02 28.22 -7.53
CA ASP A 708 25.57 28.26 -8.88
C ASP A 708 26.01 26.84 -9.29
N PHE A 709 25.31 26.29 -10.27
CA PHE A 709 25.56 24.94 -10.74
C PHE A 709 26.91 24.80 -11.46
N GLU A 710 27.36 25.81 -12.19
CA GLU A 710 28.65 25.75 -12.89
C GLU A 710 29.79 25.78 -11.89
N LEU A 711 29.70 26.63 -10.85
CA LEU A 711 30.67 26.62 -9.75
C LEU A 711 30.71 25.27 -9.01
N LEU A 712 29.56 24.61 -8.86
CA LEU A 712 29.49 23.27 -8.27
C LEU A 712 30.22 22.25 -9.15
N VAL A 713 29.95 22.25 -10.45
CA VAL A 713 30.62 21.35 -11.41
C VAL A 713 32.12 21.60 -11.43
N ASP A 714 32.55 22.86 -11.49
CA ASP A 714 33.96 23.27 -11.43
C ASP A 714 34.63 22.77 -10.16
N PHE A 715 33.96 22.89 -9.00
CA PHE A 715 34.46 22.39 -7.73
C PHE A 715 34.64 20.86 -7.72
N PHE A 716 33.72 20.13 -8.36
CA PHE A 716 33.84 18.68 -8.52
C PHE A 716 34.97 18.28 -9.48
N GLN A 717 35.21 19.05 -10.54
CA GLN A 717 36.27 18.81 -11.53
C GLN A 717 37.65 19.26 -11.04
N ALA A 718 37.72 20.23 -10.12
CA ALA A 718 38.97 20.73 -9.57
C ALA A 718 39.77 19.63 -8.86
N PRO A 719 41.11 19.57 -9.02
CA PRO A 719 41.93 18.58 -8.32
C PRO A 719 41.78 18.67 -6.79
N ALA A 720 41.81 17.52 -6.10
CA ALA A 720 41.83 17.47 -4.63
C ALA A 720 43.03 18.20 -4.01
N HIS A 721 44.14 18.26 -4.75
CA HIS A 721 45.35 19.00 -4.40
C HIS A 721 45.46 20.28 -5.23
N MET A 722 45.03 21.42 -4.69
CA MET A 722 45.74 22.67 -4.98
C MET A 722 46.82 22.84 -3.90
N PRO A 723 48.10 23.02 -4.27
CA PRO A 723 49.09 23.53 -3.33
C PRO A 723 48.54 24.82 -2.72
N ARG A 724 48.64 24.95 -1.39
CA ARG A 724 48.41 26.23 -0.72
C ARG A 724 49.52 27.18 -1.14
N ASP A 725 49.37 27.83 -2.28
CA ASP A 725 50.12 29.02 -2.68
C ASP A 725 49.39 29.60 -3.90
N TYR A 726 48.51 30.59 -3.67
CA TYR A 726 48.35 31.82 -4.46
C TYR A 726 47.52 32.84 -3.68
#